data_AF-A0A3D4JTH8-F1
#
_entry.id   AF-A0A3D4JTH8-F1
#
_cell.length_a   1.000
_cell.length_b   1.000
_cell.length_c   1.000
_cell.angle_alpha   90.00
_cell.angle_beta   90.00
_cell.angle_gamma   90.00
#
_symmetry.space_group_name_H-M   'P 1'
#
loop_
_entity.id
_entity.type
_entity.pdbx_description
1 polymer ?
#
loop_
_entity_poly.entity_id
_entity_poly.type
_entity_poly.pdbx_seq_one_letter_code
_entity_poly.pdbx_strand_id
1 'polypeptide(L)'
;MYKHLQYIDDTSDKFWQIEVTGNSHTVTFGRSGASGQAKTKTFDTHEACLADAGKMVNEKIKKGYSETAAAKAAPTAKAPTFAKVSAKEVKENISRELKVLISETNYEGIIPFLEKYAKEHKDLLKKEIKTYSGWLGTDKNEVASCVAFAVFELSDTRNWEKLADALHSYHKLDEIKKALDWAKPSWIGEYLLQHFRQCQLNGRSIFFHYNHLRKLEEWGHVKHDPELFALYLSIYSDGLNYICTDEVAHKRDLPLLFEYETSLHTTWIYKESDAAATWPKDLSVFWDVAFWRLLEEGKLDKELLLTRVLGVQTKNWNNHLKASLRKVLLRSGLEKEMVIKQQMLFLPLLHSEQSSIVNFAIDSLKPCFAEKDFDLDEFLNWAEPVFMRAEMKGGVKALLIQLDAAITKKTELKDRICDLVADVFMIPDLQLQERASVFLLKHGKDAEVGEKLAMYASQMLGKVANDLKPLMGRDASGKEPAAVSDDNEEYIFNPITVKKLREKIAYPETWNEILFHMGKTVKSDNTIDLEIMLQNWVCNRDIFPQDYKELSEPYIKQLDKYRSESWHRNFSKEFIPFLTKEDKIYKYERFNDNATYNIHMCSDLVILAQQKISDKVSLPFLSAPTHQPFWVDPVVLAERIIAYEKAVQKFDLADLAIALSRMPRENTQEATKKLSQIQDNDIRELLNYALGNTDKIQVVKDRDWVGLWALVARTHRQNAVFNEFSASFGDIPFMTEPYRPGLQTKGKYRGNYNAKLGDYEKTDYLADILDIPFPKRPDVPYTFIYGKDIYMREEKGAWYIDGSDVTF
;
A
#
# COMPACT_ATOMS: atom_id res chain seq x y z
N MET A 1 68.29 -30.19 4.02
CA MET A 1 67.93 -29.53 2.73
C MET A 1 69.15 -28.79 2.24
N TYR A 2 69.53 -28.91 0.97
CA TYR A 2 70.65 -28.17 0.38
C TYR A 2 70.24 -27.58 -0.97
N LYS A 3 70.53 -26.30 -1.20
CA LYS A 3 70.27 -25.60 -2.48
C LYS A 3 71.42 -24.64 -2.81
N HIS A 4 71.94 -24.73 -4.03
CA HIS A 4 72.97 -23.85 -4.58
C HIS A 4 72.40 -23.11 -5.80
N LEU A 5 72.55 -21.79 -5.82
CA LEU A 5 72.03 -20.92 -6.87
C LEU A 5 73.12 -19.96 -7.36
N GLN A 6 73.11 -19.66 -8.65
CA GLN A 6 74.04 -18.75 -9.30
C GLN A 6 73.29 -17.61 -9.98
N TYR A 7 73.91 -16.44 -9.98
CA TYR A 7 73.44 -15.25 -10.67
C TYR A 7 74.59 -14.71 -11.53
N ILE A 8 74.38 -14.73 -12.84
CA ILE A 8 75.35 -14.30 -13.85
C ILE A 8 74.69 -13.21 -14.71
N ASP A 9 75.31 -12.04 -14.73
CA ASP A 9 75.03 -10.96 -15.68
C ASP A 9 76.34 -10.45 -16.31
N ASP A 10 76.26 -9.45 -17.18
CA ASP A 10 77.39 -8.95 -17.97
C ASP A 10 78.58 -8.42 -17.12
N THR A 11 78.40 -8.20 -15.82
CA THR A 11 79.43 -7.65 -14.91
C THR A 11 79.59 -8.41 -13.58
N SER A 12 78.68 -9.33 -13.26
CA SER A 12 78.62 -10.02 -11.97
C SER A 12 78.44 -11.53 -12.13
N ASP A 13 79.26 -12.31 -11.44
CA ASP A 13 79.12 -13.76 -11.32
C ASP A 13 79.16 -14.14 -9.82
N LYS A 14 77.99 -14.46 -9.26
CA LYS A 14 77.81 -14.66 -7.81
C LYS A 14 77.10 -15.98 -7.54
N PHE A 15 77.48 -16.64 -6.46
CA PHE A 15 76.81 -17.81 -5.94
C PHE A 15 76.19 -17.56 -4.57
N TRP A 16 75.12 -18.29 -4.30
CA TRP A 16 74.41 -18.31 -3.02
C TRP A 16 73.94 -19.72 -2.76
N GLN A 17 74.22 -20.27 -1.59
CA GLN A 17 73.77 -21.59 -1.20
C GLN A 17 73.26 -21.62 0.23
N ILE A 18 72.37 -22.55 0.51
CA ILE A 18 71.84 -22.80 1.86
C ILE A 18 71.84 -24.28 2.14
N GLU A 19 72.32 -24.65 3.33
CA GLU A 19 72.30 -26.00 3.88
C GLU A 19 71.54 -26.01 5.20
N VAL A 20 70.62 -26.95 5.38
CA VAL A 20 69.83 -27.16 6.59
C VAL A 20 70.26 -28.47 7.23
N THR A 21 70.78 -28.38 8.45
CA THR A 21 71.27 -29.51 9.27
C THR A 21 70.63 -29.42 10.67
N GLY A 22 69.79 -30.40 11.00
CA GLY A 22 68.99 -30.36 12.23
C GLY A 22 68.14 -29.09 12.31
N ASN A 23 68.11 -28.42 13.46
CA ASN A 23 67.31 -27.20 13.64
C ASN A 23 68.05 -25.92 13.19
N SER A 24 69.12 -26.04 12.42
CA SER A 24 69.90 -24.89 11.96
C SER A 24 70.08 -24.89 10.45
N HIS A 25 70.17 -23.71 9.87
CA HIS A 25 70.57 -23.54 8.48
C HIS A 25 71.77 -22.60 8.35
N THR A 26 72.64 -22.90 7.40
CA THR A 26 73.83 -22.14 7.06
C THR A 26 73.71 -21.65 5.63
N VAL A 27 73.74 -20.33 5.46
CA VAL A 27 73.74 -19.66 4.17
C VAL A 27 75.17 -19.23 3.83
N THR A 28 75.68 -19.65 2.68
CA THR A 28 76.99 -19.25 2.16
C THR A 28 76.84 -18.49 0.84
N PHE A 29 77.48 -17.32 0.70
CA PHE A 29 77.37 -16.52 -0.52
C PHE A 29 78.68 -15.78 -0.85
N GLY A 30 78.91 -15.55 -2.14
CA GLY A 30 80.14 -14.93 -2.63
C GLY A 30 80.17 -14.76 -4.14
N ARG A 31 81.31 -14.28 -4.66
CA ARG A 31 81.61 -14.29 -6.09
C ARG A 31 82.02 -15.71 -6.50
N SER A 32 81.60 -16.18 -7.66
CA SER A 32 81.91 -17.54 -8.13
C SER A 32 83.44 -17.75 -8.21
N GLY A 33 83.92 -18.84 -7.60
CA GLY A 33 85.35 -19.15 -7.47
C GLY A 33 86.06 -18.65 -6.20
N ALA A 34 85.40 -17.87 -5.33
CA ALA A 34 85.93 -17.46 -4.02
C ALA A 34 85.31 -18.30 -2.88
N SER A 35 85.99 -18.39 -1.73
CA SER A 35 85.53 -19.21 -0.58
C SER A 35 84.20 -18.78 0.05
N GLY A 36 83.69 -17.58 -0.28
CA GLY A 36 82.40 -17.06 0.20
C GLY A 36 82.37 -16.72 1.70
N GLN A 37 81.27 -16.12 2.15
CA GLN A 37 80.99 -15.88 3.57
C GLN A 37 79.79 -16.74 4.00
N ALA A 38 79.91 -17.42 5.14
CA ALA A 38 78.87 -18.26 5.71
C ALA A 38 78.21 -17.60 6.93
N LYS A 39 76.90 -17.72 7.06
CA LYS A 39 76.12 -17.32 8.24
C LYS A 39 75.16 -18.43 8.64
N THR A 40 75.23 -18.85 9.89
CA THR A 40 74.36 -19.90 10.46
C THR A 40 73.28 -19.29 11.35
N LYS A 41 72.05 -19.80 11.25
CA LYS A 41 70.92 -19.44 12.09
C LYS A 41 70.26 -20.71 12.63
N THR A 42 70.06 -20.77 13.93
CA THR A 42 69.44 -21.91 14.63
C THR A 42 68.03 -21.55 15.08
N PHE A 43 67.13 -22.53 15.06
CA PHE A 43 65.71 -22.43 15.37
C PHE A 43 65.34 -23.46 16.42
N ASP A 44 64.18 -23.28 17.05
CA ASP A 44 63.70 -24.20 18.09
C ASP A 44 63.26 -25.55 17.50
N THR A 45 62.79 -25.58 16.25
CA THR A 45 62.29 -26.78 15.57
C THR A 45 62.81 -26.91 14.13
N HIS A 46 62.90 -28.16 13.65
CA HIS A 46 63.34 -28.46 12.29
C HIS A 46 62.37 -27.91 11.23
N GLU A 47 61.05 -27.96 11.47
CA GLU A 47 60.05 -27.45 10.52
C GLU A 47 60.11 -25.93 10.36
N ALA A 48 60.32 -25.18 11.45
CA ALA A 48 60.49 -23.73 11.38
C ALA A 48 61.75 -23.35 10.58
N CYS A 49 62.84 -24.12 10.75
CA CYS A 49 64.07 -23.96 9.99
C CYS A 49 63.87 -24.20 8.49
N LEU A 50 63.14 -25.26 8.11
CA LEU A 50 62.82 -25.56 6.70
C LEU A 50 61.90 -24.51 6.06
N ALA A 51 60.91 -23.99 6.80
CA ALA A 51 60.03 -22.95 6.30
C ALA A 51 60.76 -21.62 6.03
N ASP A 52 61.68 -21.23 6.92
CA ASP A 52 62.54 -20.05 6.73
C ASP A 52 63.51 -20.23 5.55
N ALA A 53 64.16 -21.40 5.46
CA ALA A 53 65.04 -21.75 4.34
C ALA A 53 64.30 -21.72 2.99
N GLY A 54 63.07 -22.25 2.93
CA GLY A 54 62.23 -22.22 1.72
C GLY A 54 61.85 -20.80 1.28
N LYS A 55 61.58 -19.89 2.23
CA LYS A 55 61.34 -18.47 1.92
C LYS A 55 62.57 -17.81 1.29
N MET A 56 63.75 -18.03 1.86
CA MET A 56 65.00 -17.44 1.35
C MET A 56 65.34 -17.92 -0.08
N VAL A 57 65.11 -19.20 -0.38
CA VAL A 57 65.30 -19.75 -1.74
C VAL A 57 64.36 -19.08 -2.74
N ASN A 58 63.06 -18.97 -2.40
CA ASN A 58 62.07 -18.34 -3.28
C ASN A 58 62.35 -16.86 -3.53
N GLU A 59 62.86 -16.13 -2.53
CA GLU A 59 63.29 -14.74 -2.70
C GLU A 59 64.49 -14.61 -3.65
N LYS A 60 65.44 -15.56 -3.62
CA LYS A 60 66.61 -15.54 -4.51
C LYS A 60 66.24 -15.90 -5.94
N ILE A 61 65.35 -16.87 -6.14
CA ILE A 61 64.82 -17.21 -7.47
C ILE A 61 64.08 -16.02 -8.08
N LYS A 62 63.24 -15.31 -7.30
CA LYS A 62 62.58 -14.07 -7.76
C LYS A 62 63.57 -12.95 -8.13
N LYS A 63 64.75 -12.93 -7.51
CA LYS A 63 65.85 -11.99 -7.81
C LYS A 63 66.72 -12.44 -8.99
N GLY A 64 66.36 -13.52 -9.68
CA GLY A 64 67.03 -14.00 -10.89
C GLY A 64 68.16 -14.99 -10.66
N TYR A 65 68.35 -15.51 -9.44
CA TYR A 65 69.29 -16.60 -9.18
C TYR A 65 68.70 -17.92 -9.69
N SER A 66 69.51 -18.78 -10.29
CA SER A 66 69.06 -20.06 -10.86
C SER A 66 70.03 -21.20 -10.54
N GLU A 67 69.57 -22.45 -10.60
CA GLU A 67 70.39 -23.64 -10.31
C GLU A 67 71.33 -24.02 -11.46
N THR A 68 71.13 -23.45 -12.65
CA THR A 68 71.88 -23.76 -13.87
C THR A 68 72.24 -22.46 -14.57
N ALA A 69 73.54 -22.14 -14.60
CA ALA A 69 74.10 -21.02 -15.35
C ALA A 69 73.75 -21.11 -16.84
N ALA A 70 72.72 -20.39 -17.27
CA ALA A 70 72.40 -20.19 -18.68
C ALA A 70 72.27 -18.69 -18.96
N ALA A 71 73.29 -18.15 -19.63
CA ALA A 71 73.39 -16.75 -20.03
C ALA A 71 72.35 -16.38 -21.10
N LYS A 72 71.87 -15.13 -21.03
CA LYS A 72 71.04 -14.49 -22.07
C LYS A 72 71.85 -14.30 -23.36
N ALA A 73 71.20 -14.51 -24.50
CA ALA A 73 71.62 -13.99 -25.80
C ALA A 73 70.51 -13.14 -26.43
N ALA A 74 70.90 -12.03 -27.06
CA ALA A 74 70.10 -11.14 -27.90
C ALA A 74 70.99 -10.72 -29.11
N PRO A 75 70.48 -10.15 -30.22
CA PRO A 75 69.16 -10.25 -30.87
C PRO A 75 69.23 -10.52 -32.42
N THR A 76 68.05 -10.43 -33.06
CA THR A 76 67.70 -10.42 -34.51
C THR A 76 67.33 -11.80 -35.12
N ALA A 77 66.19 -12.03 -35.79
CA ALA A 77 65.24 -11.18 -36.53
C ALA A 77 63.76 -11.60 -36.31
N LYS A 78 62.82 -10.73 -36.72
CA LYS A 78 61.36 -10.77 -36.50
C LYS A 78 60.64 -11.91 -37.23
N ALA A 79 59.77 -12.62 -36.51
CA ALA A 79 58.35 -12.86 -36.84
C ALA A 79 57.57 -13.15 -35.54
N PRO A 80 56.32 -12.69 -35.37
CA PRO A 80 55.77 -12.36 -34.06
C PRO A 80 55.11 -13.55 -33.34
N THR A 81 55.51 -13.81 -32.11
CA THR A 81 54.76 -14.65 -31.15
C THR A 81 54.06 -13.76 -30.13
N PHE A 82 52.73 -13.82 -30.13
CA PHE A 82 51.83 -13.05 -29.28
C PHE A 82 52.12 -13.28 -27.78
N ALA A 83 52.24 -12.19 -27.04
CA ALA A 83 52.40 -12.17 -25.59
C ALA A 83 51.17 -12.76 -24.88
N LYS A 84 51.38 -13.55 -23.81
CA LYS A 84 50.30 -13.93 -22.88
C LYS A 84 49.84 -12.69 -22.13
N VAL A 85 48.61 -12.24 -22.42
CA VAL A 85 47.95 -11.08 -21.83
C VAL A 85 47.77 -11.28 -20.32
N SER A 86 48.08 -10.27 -19.51
CA SER A 86 47.89 -10.28 -18.06
C SER A 86 46.40 -10.16 -17.67
N ALA A 87 46.00 -10.68 -16.51
CA ALA A 87 44.59 -10.62 -16.06
C ALA A 87 44.03 -9.19 -15.96
N LYS A 88 44.90 -8.20 -15.70
CA LYS A 88 44.54 -6.78 -15.69
C LYS A 88 44.22 -6.28 -17.10
N GLU A 89 45.06 -6.60 -18.08
CA GLU A 89 44.84 -6.25 -19.48
C GLU A 89 43.61 -6.96 -20.06
N VAL A 90 43.31 -8.20 -19.65
CA VAL A 90 42.07 -8.89 -20.02
C VAL A 90 40.84 -8.13 -19.52
N LYS A 91 40.85 -7.70 -18.24
CA LYS A 91 39.74 -6.91 -17.69
C LYS A 91 39.57 -5.59 -18.44
N GLU A 92 40.65 -4.86 -18.68
CA GLU A 92 40.62 -3.59 -19.42
C GLU A 92 40.14 -3.77 -20.87
N ASN A 93 40.51 -4.87 -21.52
CA ASN A 93 40.01 -5.22 -22.85
C ASN A 93 38.52 -5.56 -22.85
N ILE A 94 38.03 -6.33 -21.87
CA ILE A 94 36.59 -6.62 -21.72
C ILE A 94 35.82 -5.32 -21.52
N SER A 95 36.23 -4.45 -20.59
CA SER A 95 35.56 -3.17 -20.32
C SER A 95 35.52 -2.29 -21.58
N ARG A 96 36.64 -2.19 -22.31
CA ARG A 96 36.74 -1.39 -23.53
C ARG A 96 35.87 -1.93 -24.66
N GLU A 97 35.97 -3.22 -24.96
CA GLU A 97 35.23 -3.84 -26.06
C GLU A 97 33.72 -3.92 -25.75
N LEU A 98 33.33 -4.20 -24.51
CA LEU A 98 31.93 -4.17 -24.09
C LEU A 98 31.34 -2.76 -24.19
N LYS A 99 32.10 -1.74 -23.78
CA LYS A 99 31.67 -0.35 -23.90
C LYS A 99 31.44 0.03 -25.36
N VAL A 100 32.34 -0.35 -26.26
CA VAL A 100 32.21 -0.11 -27.71
C VAL A 100 30.95 -0.82 -28.22
N LEU A 101 30.82 -2.12 -27.95
CA LEU A 101 29.68 -2.95 -28.35
C LEU A 101 28.34 -2.31 -27.98
N ILE A 102 28.19 -1.86 -26.73
CA ILE A 102 26.96 -1.21 -26.23
C ILE A 102 26.80 0.19 -26.83
N SER A 103 27.87 0.99 -26.89
CA SER A 103 27.77 2.38 -27.35
C SER A 103 27.41 2.50 -28.83
N GLU A 104 27.87 1.54 -29.65
CA GLU A 104 27.63 1.45 -31.09
C GLU A 104 26.39 0.62 -31.44
N THR A 105 25.66 0.09 -30.44
CA THR A 105 24.48 -0.78 -30.67
C THR A 105 24.79 -1.95 -31.62
N ASN A 106 25.98 -2.55 -31.46
CA ASN A 106 26.49 -3.54 -32.40
C ASN A 106 25.98 -4.95 -32.04
N TYR A 107 24.85 -5.34 -32.61
CA TYR A 107 24.24 -6.66 -32.39
C TYR A 107 25.05 -7.81 -32.99
N GLU A 108 25.63 -7.62 -34.18
CA GLU A 108 26.43 -8.65 -34.86
C GLU A 108 27.71 -9.01 -34.10
N GLY A 109 28.27 -8.05 -33.37
CA GLY A 109 29.46 -8.22 -32.53
C GLY A 109 29.22 -8.99 -31.24
N ILE A 110 27.96 -9.24 -30.83
CA ILE A 110 27.64 -9.88 -29.54
C ILE A 110 28.19 -11.30 -29.46
N ILE A 111 27.88 -12.15 -30.44
CA ILE A 111 28.34 -13.55 -30.44
C ILE A 111 29.87 -13.63 -30.50
N PRO A 112 30.57 -12.95 -31.43
CA PRO A 112 32.03 -12.94 -31.44
C PRO A 112 32.65 -12.47 -30.11
N PHE A 113 32.05 -11.46 -29.47
CA PHE A 113 32.48 -10.98 -28.16
C PHE A 113 32.27 -12.04 -27.06
N LEU A 114 31.13 -12.71 -27.04
CA LEU A 114 30.83 -13.77 -26.07
C LEU A 114 31.73 -14.99 -26.27
N GLU A 115 31.95 -15.44 -27.50
CA GLU A 115 32.88 -16.54 -27.81
C GLU A 115 34.30 -16.24 -27.35
N LYS A 116 34.73 -14.99 -27.47
CA LYS A 116 36.06 -14.53 -27.05
C LYS A 116 36.24 -14.51 -25.53
N TYR A 117 35.22 -14.13 -24.75
CA TYR A 117 35.39 -13.85 -23.31
C TYR A 117 34.55 -14.72 -22.36
N ALA A 118 33.35 -15.14 -22.73
CA ALA A 118 32.42 -15.76 -21.79
C ALA A 118 32.85 -17.15 -21.31
N LYS A 119 33.65 -17.88 -22.10
CA LYS A 119 34.12 -19.24 -21.73
C LYS A 119 35.16 -19.23 -20.60
N GLU A 120 36.12 -18.30 -20.64
CA GLU A 120 37.25 -18.25 -19.69
C GLU A 120 37.13 -17.11 -18.65
N HIS A 121 36.28 -16.12 -18.90
CA HIS A 121 36.21 -14.89 -18.10
C HIS A 121 34.78 -14.50 -17.71
N LYS A 122 33.86 -15.47 -17.59
CA LYS A 122 32.44 -15.28 -17.25
C LYS A 122 32.23 -14.34 -16.04
N ASP A 123 32.96 -14.54 -14.94
CA ASP A 123 32.79 -13.73 -13.72
C ASP A 123 33.26 -12.28 -13.88
N LEU A 124 34.32 -12.05 -14.66
CA LEU A 124 34.78 -10.70 -14.97
C LEU A 124 33.76 -10.00 -15.85
N LEU A 125 33.24 -10.69 -16.87
CA LEU A 125 32.20 -10.16 -17.74
C LEU A 125 30.90 -9.89 -16.96
N LYS A 126 30.49 -10.78 -16.06
CA LYS A 126 29.34 -10.60 -15.14
C LYS A 126 29.50 -9.35 -14.27
N LYS A 127 30.69 -9.10 -13.72
CA LYS A 127 30.98 -7.89 -12.94
C LYS A 127 30.92 -6.62 -13.79
N GLU A 128 31.49 -6.68 -15.00
CA GLU A 128 31.51 -5.54 -15.90
C GLU A 128 30.11 -5.18 -16.38
N ILE A 129 29.33 -6.16 -16.85
CA ILE A 129 27.98 -5.90 -17.37
C ILE A 129 27.08 -5.30 -16.30
N LYS A 130 27.21 -5.71 -15.01
CA LYS A 130 26.46 -5.12 -13.88
C LYS A 130 26.66 -3.61 -13.72
N THR A 131 27.76 -3.04 -14.20
CA THR A 131 27.98 -1.58 -14.19
C THR A 131 27.03 -0.83 -15.14
N TYR A 132 26.44 -1.54 -16.10
CA TYR A 132 25.48 -1.02 -17.06
C TYR A 132 24.03 -1.22 -16.62
N SER A 133 23.71 -1.33 -15.32
CA SER A 133 22.33 -1.56 -14.85
C SER A 133 21.37 -0.39 -15.07
N GLY A 134 21.89 0.84 -15.21
CA GLY A 134 21.09 2.04 -15.46
C GLY A 134 20.43 2.07 -16.85
N TRP A 135 19.60 3.09 -17.08
CA TRP A 135 18.99 3.34 -18.39
C TRP A 135 20.01 3.88 -19.40
N LEU A 136 20.14 3.23 -20.56
CA LEU A 136 21.10 3.60 -21.62
C LEU A 136 20.43 3.99 -22.94
N GLY A 137 19.09 3.94 -23.03
CA GLY A 137 18.33 3.95 -24.27
C GLY A 137 18.03 2.53 -24.78
N THR A 138 16.96 2.39 -25.58
CA THR A 138 16.37 1.10 -25.99
C THR A 138 17.40 0.14 -26.59
N ASP A 139 18.01 0.49 -27.73
CA ASP A 139 18.94 -0.41 -28.43
C ASP A 139 20.20 -0.76 -27.60
N LYS A 140 20.71 0.19 -26.81
CA LYS A 140 21.87 -0.05 -25.94
C LYS A 140 21.54 -1.00 -24.80
N ASN A 141 20.32 -0.88 -24.26
CA ASN A 141 19.81 -1.80 -23.24
C ASN A 141 19.60 -3.20 -23.82
N GLU A 142 19.14 -3.32 -25.07
CA GLU A 142 18.99 -4.62 -25.74
C GLU A 142 20.34 -5.33 -25.90
N VAL A 143 21.37 -4.64 -26.40
CA VAL A 143 22.73 -5.20 -26.56
C VAL A 143 23.33 -5.59 -25.20
N ALA A 144 23.19 -4.74 -24.18
CA ALA A 144 23.63 -5.07 -22.83
C ALA A 144 22.87 -6.29 -22.26
N SER A 145 21.57 -6.40 -22.53
CA SER A 145 20.73 -7.52 -22.08
C SER A 145 21.10 -8.82 -22.78
N CYS A 146 21.45 -8.78 -24.07
CA CYS A 146 21.95 -9.96 -24.80
C CYS A 146 23.24 -10.53 -24.18
N VAL A 147 24.17 -9.65 -23.79
CA VAL A 147 25.37 -10.07 -23.05
C VAL A 147 24.99 -10.59 -21.67
N ALA A 148 24.04 -9.95 -20.98
CA ALA A 148 23.56 -10.40 -19.67
C ALA A 148 22.91 -11.79 -19.72
N PHE A 149 22.07 -12.10 -20.72
CA PHE A 149 21.47 -13.42 -20.91
C PHE A 149 22.51 -14.54 -20.96
N ALA A 150 23.69 -14.27 -21.51
CA ALA A 150 24.79 -15.23 -21.62
C ALA A 150 25.55 -15.47 -20.31
N VAL A 151 25.66 -14.47 -19.44
CA VAL A 151 26.55 -14.55 -18.26
C VAL A 151 25.84 -14.54 -16.92
N PHE A 152 24.60 -14.08 -16.84
CA PHE A 152 23.83 -14.01 -15.60
C PHE A 152 23.24 -15.35 -15.19
N GLU A 153 23.02 -15.45 -13.89
CA GLU A 153 22.09 -16.39 -13.26
C GLU A 153 20.92 -15.60 -12.68
N LEU A 154 19.86 -16.31 -12.27
CA LEU A 154 18.67 -15.69 -11.70
C LEU A 154 18.99 -14.71 -10.55
N SER A 155 19.93 -15.04 -9.67
CA SER A 155 20.33 -14.21 -8.54
C SER A 155 20.91 -12.85 -8.94
N ASP A 156 21.41 -12.72 -10.17
CA ASP A 156 22.00 -11.49 -10.71
C ASP A 156 20.94 -10.50 -11.24
N THR A 157 19.70 -10.95 -11.45
CA THR A 157 18.65 -10.20 -12.16
C THR A 157 17.91 -9.16 -11.31
N ARG A 158 18.10 -9.13 -9.98
CA ARG A 158 17.30 -8.33 -9.04
C ARG A 158 17.21 -6.83 -9.32
N ASN A 159 18.20 -6.26 -10.02
CA ASN A 159 18.25 -4.83 -10.37
C ASN A 159 18.26 -4.59 -11.89
N TRP A 160 17.79 -5.58 -12.67
CA TRP A 160 17.83 -5.59 -14.13
C TRP A 160 16.43 -5.75 -14.70
N GLU A 161 15.56 -4.77 -14.45
CA GLU A 161 14.18 -4.75 -14.96
C GLU A 161 14.12 -4.72 -16.50
N LYS A 162 15.12 -4.10 -17.14
CA LYS A 162 15.23 -3.97 -18.61
C LYS A 162 15.45 -5.26 -19.40
N LEU A 163 15.69 -6.40 -18.74
CA LEU A 163 15.79 -7.68 -19.47
C LEU A 163 14.43 -8.03 -20.09
N ALA A 164 13.32 -7.72 -19.40
CA ALA A 164 11.97 -7.90 -19.95
C ALA A 164 11.74 -7.00 -21.18
N ASP A 165 12.20 -5.75 -21.13
CA ASP A 165 12.13 -4.81 -22.26
C ASP A 165 12.88 -5.32 -23.49
N ALA A 166 14.08 -5.88 -23.30
CA ALA A 166 14.84 -6.47 -24.39
C ALA A 166 14.07 -7.63 -25.05
N LEU A 167 13.43 -8.51 -24.25
CA LEU A 167 12.64 -9.62 -24.77
C LEU A 167 11.36 -9.19 -25.51
N HIS A 168 10.92 -7.93 -25.33
CA HIS A 168 9.77 -7.35 -26.02
C HIS A 168 10.12 -6.77 -27.41
N SER A 169 11.40 -6.56 -27.73
CA SER A 169 11.82 -5.83 -28.94
C SER A 169 11.29 -6.44 -30.25
N TYR A 170 10.62 -5.61 -31.06
CA TYR A 170 10.02 -6.02 -32.34
C TYR A 170 10.98 -5.90 -33.55
N HIS A 171 11.94 -4.97 -33.51
CA HIS A 171 12.80 -4.63 -34.66
C HIS A 171 14.13 -5.38 -34.71
N LYS A 172 14.51 -6.10 -33.65
CA LYS A 172 15.77 -6.87 -33.51
C LYS A 172 15.56 -8.27 -32.95
N LEU A 173 14.40 -8.83 -33.21
CA LEU A 173 13.95 -10.12 -32.69
C LEU A 173 14.90 -11.28 -33.07
N ASP A 174 15.44 -11.27 -34.30
CA ASP A 174 16.34 -12.32 -34.80
C ASP A 174 17.71 -12.30 -34.10
N GLU A 175 18.24 -11.12 -33.82
CA GLU A 175 19.52 -10.91 -33.15
C GLU A 175 19.43 -11.33 -31.68
N ILE A 176 18.34 -10.98 -31.02
CA ILE A 176 18.05 -11.39 -29.65
C ILE A 176 17.88 -12.91 -29.58
N LYS A 177 17.15 -13.49 -30.54
CA LYS A 177 17.02 -14.95 -30.66
C LYS A 177 18.39 -15.62 -30.81
N LYS A 178 19.28 -15.13 -31.68
CA LYS A 178 20.63 -15.66 -31.85
C LYS A 178 21.42 -15.62 -30.53
N ALA A 179 21.34 -14.52 -29.78
CA ALA A 179 21.99 -14.40 -28.47
C ALA A 179 21.42 -15.41 -27.45
N LEU A 180 20.10 -15.58 -27.42
CA LEU A 180 19.43 -16.57 -26.56
C LEU A 180 19.79 -18.01 -26.95
N ASP A 181 19.79 -18.34 -28.24
CA ASP A 181 20.16 -19.67 -28.76
C ASP A 181 21.60 -20.05 -28.40
N TRP A 182 22.50 -19.05 -28.35
CA TRP A 182 23.87 -19.21 -27.89
C TRP A 182 23.93 -19.39 -26.36
N ALA A 183 23.22 -18.53 -25.62
CA ALA A 183 23.30 -18.45 -24.15
C ALA A 183 22.53 -19.56 -23.41
N LYS A 184 21.37 -19.96 -23.94
CA LYS A 184 20.40 -20.91 -23.36
C LYS A 184 20.13 -20.71 -21.85
N PRO A 185 19.76 -19.50 -21.40
CA PRO A 185 19.50 -19.24 -20.00
C PRO A 185 18.25 -19.99 -19.51
N SER A 186 18.40 -20.83 -18.48
CA SER A 186 17.28 -21.59 -17.91
C SER A 186 16.37 -20.78 -16.99
N TRP A 187 16.72 -19.52 -16.69
CA TRP A 187 16.09 -18.70 -15.66
C TRP A 187 15.09 -17.67 -16.19
N ILE A 188 14.92 -17.52 -17.52
CA ILE A 188 14.07 -16.46 -18.09
C ILE A 188 12.64 -16.55 -17.58
N GLY A 189 12.04 -17.75 -17.54
CA GLY A 189 10.67 -17.92 -17.07
C GLY A 189 10.50 -17.48 -15.60
N GLU A 190 11.40 -17.89 -14.72
CA GLU A 190 11.36 -17.51 -13.30
C GLU A 190 11.63 -16.01 -13.09
N TYR A 191 12.53 -15.43 -13.89
CA TYR A 191 12.76 -13.99 -13.91
C TYR A 191 11.51 -13.21 -14.31
N LEU A 192 10.82 -13.61 -15.39
CA LEU A 192 9.59 -12.94 -15.84
C LEU A 192 8.49 -13.03 -14.78
N LEU A 193 8.36 -14.16 -14.09
CA LEU A 193 7.41 -14.30 -12.98
C LEU A 193 7.75 -13.37 -11.81
N GLN A 194 9.02 -13.29 -11.41
CA GLN A 194 9.48 -12.36 -10.37
C GLN A 194 9.29 -10.90 -10.78
N HIS A 195 9.61 -10.57 -12.02
CA HIS A 195 9.43 -9.24 -12.60
C HIS A 195 7.96 -8.83 -12.56
N PHE A 196 7.05 -9.69 -13.02
CA PHE A 196 5.61 -9.43 -13.01
C PHE A 196 5.10 -9.08 -11.61
N ARG A 197 5.45 -9.90 -10.61
CA ARG A 197 5.06 -9.67 -9.21
C ARG A 197 5.65 -8.38 -8.64
N GLN A 198 6.90 -8.06 -8.96
CA GLN A 198 7.52 -6.80 -8.54
C GLN A 198 6.83 -5.57 -9.15
N CYS A 199 6.49 -5.62 -10.43
CA CYS A 199 5.72 -4.56 -11.08
C CYS A 199 4.35 -4.36 -10.43
N GLN A 200 3.63 -5.44 -10.13
CA GLN A 200 2.35 -5.37 -9.42
C GLN A 200 2.49 -4.75 -8.02
N LEU A 201 3.48 -5.18 -7.23
CA LEU A 201 3.72 -4.63 -5.88
C LEU A 201 4.08 -3.15 -5.91
N ASN A 202 4.80 -2.70 -6.94
CA ASN A 202 5.28 -1.33 -7.07
C ASN A 202 4.33 -0.42 -7.89
N GLY A 203 3.20 -0.93 -8.37
CA GLY A 203 2.28 -0.19 -9.23
C GLY A 203 2.87 0.25 -10.58
N ARG A 204 3.86 -0.49 -11.11
CA ARG A 204 4.52 -0.17 -12.39
C ARG A 204 3.86 -0.89 -13.56
N SER A 205 3.85 -0.23 -14.72
CA SER A 205 3.42 -0.84 -15.98
C SER A 205 4.34 -1.99 -16.41
N ILE A 206 3.75 -3.02 -17.02
CA ILE A 206 4.46 -4.18 -17.56
C ILE A 206 4.44 -4.06 -19.08
N PHE A 207 5.61 -3.93 -19.69
CA PHE A 207 5.76 -3.74 -21.14
C PHE A 207 6.05 -5.04 -21.92
N PHE A 208 6.21 -6.17 -21.24
CA PHE A 208 6.36 -7.49 -21.88
C PHE A 208 4.98 -8.16 -22.04
N HIS A 209 4.64 -8.59 -23.26
CA HIS A 209 3.30 -9.12 -23.60
C HIS A 209 3.27 -10.64 -23.81
N TYR A 210 2.08 -11.22 -23.66
CA TYR A 210 1.81 -12.65 -23.77
C TYR A 210 2.27 -13.28 -25.10
N ASN A 211 2.11 -12.61 -26.23
CA ASN A 211 2.58 -13.11 -27.53
C ASN A 211 4.11 -13.29 -27.59
N HIS A 212 4.89 -12.46 -26.87
CA HIS A 212 6.34 -12.63 -26.76
C HIS A 212 6.69 -13.81 -25.87
N LEU A 213 5.95 -14.00 -24.78
CA LEU A 213 6.09 -15.18 -23.93
C LEU A 213 5.85 -16.47 -24.74
N ARG A 214 4.82 -16.50 -25.60
CA ARG A 214 4.55 -17.61 -26.53
C ARG A 214 5.68 -17.84 -27.53
N LYS A 215 6.27 -16.79 -28.09
CA LYS A 215 7.45 -16.93 -28.96
C LYS A 215 8.66 -17.51 -28.23
N LEU A 216 8.91 -17.10 -26.99
CA LEU A 216 10.01 -17.66 -26.19
C LEU A 216 9.78 -19.14 -25.85
N GLU A 217 8.53 -19.54 -25.65
CA GLU A 217 8.13 -20.94 -25.51
C GLU A 217 8.40 -21.72 -26.81
N GLU A 218 7.95 -21.21 -27.95
CA GLU A 218 8.18 -21.82 -29.27
C GLU A 218 9.66 -21.99 -29.60
N TRP A 219 10.50 -21.05 -29.18
CA TRP A 219 11.96 -21.16 -29.34
C TRP A 219 12.63 -22.08 -28.33
N GLY A 220 11.91 -22.57 -27.31
CA GLY A 220 12.43 -23.45 -26.27
C GLY A 220 13.26 -22.74 -25.18
N HIS A 221 13.17 -21.41 -25.08
CA HIS A 221 13.87 -20.61 -24.06
C HIS A 221 13.07 -20.44 -22.77
N VAL A 222 11.76 -20.64 -22.83
CA VAL A 222 10.86 -20.64 -21.67
C VAL A 222 10.03 -21.92 -21.69
N LYS A 223 9.92 -22.60 -20.55
CA LYS A 223 8.98 -23.72 -20.40
C LYS A 223 7.58 -23.19 -20.11
N HIS A 224 6.56 -23.94 -20.51
CA HIS A 224 5.19 -23.65 -20.09
C HIS A 224 5.10 -23.71 -18.55
N ASP A 225 4.80 -22.57 -17.96
CA ASP A 225 4.51 -22.42 -16.54
C ASP A 225 3.08 -21.83 -16.43
N PRO A 226 2.11 -22.58 -15.89
CA PRO A 226 0.71 -22.16 -15.96
C PRO A 226 0.42 -20.81 -15.28
N GLU A 227 1.11 -20.49 -14.18
CA GLU A 227 0.93 -19.23 -13.48
C GLU A 227 1.46 -18.06 -14.32
N LEU A 228 2.69 -18.17 -14.83
CA LEU A 228 3.32 -17.16 -15.67
C LEU A 228 2.45 -16.83 -16.89
N PHE A 229 1.92 -17.85 -17.56
CA PHE A 229 1.10 -17.68 -18.76
C PHE A 229 -0.24 -17.04 -18.44
N ALA A 230 -0.89 -17.42 -17.34
CA ALA A 230 -2.13 -16.78 -16.88
C ALA A 230 -1.92 -15.29 -16.59
N LEU A 231 -0.86 -14.95 -15.88
CA LEU A 231 -0.53 -13.57 -15.49
C LEU A 231 -0.30 -12.68 -16.72
N TYR A 232 0.57 -13.10 -17.64
CA TYR A 232 0.86 -12.32 -18.86
C TYR A 232 -0.31 -12.29 -19.84
N LEU A 233 -1.09 -13.37 -19.95
CA LEU A 233 -2.33 -13.36 -20.73
C LEU A 233 -3.28 -12.30 -20.18
N SER A 234 -3.50 -12.25 -18.86
CA SER A 234 -4.46 -11.34 -18.23
C SER A 234 -4.25 -9.85 -18.51
N ILE A 235 -3.03 -9.43 -18.84
CA ILE A 235 -2.70 -8.03 -19.16
C ILE A 235 -2.60 -7.75 -20.66
N TYR A 236 -2.86 -8.73 -21.53
CA TYR A 236 -2.71 -8.60 -22.97
C TYR A 236 -3.95 -7.90 -23.57
N SER A 237 -3.86 -6.58 -23.78
CA SER A 237 -5.01 -5.70 -24.08
C SER A 237 -5.22 -5.34 -25.55
N ASP A 238 -4.28 -5.69 -26.43
CA ASP A 238 -4.24 -5.34 -27.85
C ASP A 238 -4.36 -6.57 -28.76
N GLY A 239 -4.30 -7.78 -28.19
CA GLY A 239 -4.31 -9.04 -28.92
C GLY A 239 -5.65 -9.76 -29.04
N LEU A 240 -6.79 -9.05 -29.07
CA LEU A 240 -8.11 -9.70 -29.12
C LEU A 240 -8.21 -10.71 -30.27
N ASN A 241 -7.78 -10.32 -31.48
CA ASN A 241 -7.77 -11.22 -32.63
C ASN A 241 -6.89 -12.44 -32.36
N TYR A 242 -5.68 -12.24 -31.82
CA TYR A 242 -4.75 -13.31 -31.50
C TYR A 242 -5.36 -14.32 -30.53
N ILE A 243 -5.95 -13.84 -29.42
CA ILE A 243 -6.61 -14.69 -28.40
C ILE A 243 -7.75 -15.49 -29.02
N CYS A 244 -8.55 -14.89 -29.90
CA CYS A 244 -9.65 -15.58 -30.55
C CYS A 244 -9.19 -16.56 -31.64
N THR A 245 -8.08 -16.33 -32.34
CA THR A 245 -7.66 -17.17 -33.48
C THR A 245 -6.65 -18.25 -33.11
N ASP A 246 -5.76 -18.03 -32.14
CA ASP A 246 -4.74 -19.00 -31.75
C ASP A 246 -5.34 -20.13 -30.92
N GLU A 247 -5.25 -21.38 -31.40
CA GLU A 247 -5.82 -22.55 -30.71
C GLU A 247 -5.25 -22.76 -29.32
N VAL A 248 -3.94 -22.56 -29.16
CA VAL A 248 -3.28 -22.79 -27.89
C VAL A 248 -3.68 -21.70 -26.88
N ALA A 249 -3.82 -20.44 -27.31
CA ALA A 249 -4.28 -19.35 -26.47
C ALA A 249 -5.66 -19.62 -25.87
N HIS A 250 -6.67 -19.96 -26.69
CA HIS A 250 -8.03 -20.16 -26.16
C HIS A 250 -8.31 -21.55 -25.59
N LYS A 251 -7.62 -22.63 -26.04
CA LYS A 251 -7.84 -23.99 -25.51
C LYS A 251 -6.96 -24.34 -24.30
N ARG A 252 -5.71 -23.85 -24.25
CA ARG A 252 -4.74 -24.18 -23.19
C ARG A 252 -4.59 -23.07 -22.15
N ASP A 253 -4.37 -21.83 -22.59
CA ASP A 253 -3.94 -20.75 -21.68
C ASP A 253 -5.12 -19.95 -21.10
N LEU A 254 -6.20 -19.74 -21.86
CA LEU A 254 -7.41 -19.07 -21.38
C LEU A 254 -8.04 -19.75 -20.15
N PRO A 255 -8.15 -21.10 -20.04
CA PRO A 255 -8.62 -21.75 -18.82
C PRO A 255 -7.83 -21.39 -17.56
N LEU A 256 -6.54 -21.04 -17.70
CA LEU A 256 -5.67 -20.70 -16.57
C LEU A 256 -6.11 -19.40 -15.87
N LEU A 257 -6.84 -18.52 -16.56
CA LEU A 257 -7.43 -17.31 -15.96
C LEU A 257 -8.47 -17.61 -14.87
N PHE A 258 -8.99 -18.84 -14.82
CA PHE A 258 -9.88 -19.32 -13.76
C PHE A 258 -9.14 -20.16 -12.70
N GLU A 259 -7.87 -20.48 -12.94
CA GLU A 259 -7.04 -21.31 -12.07
C GLU A 259 -6.12 -20.46 -11.18
N TYR A 260 -5.62 -19.33 -11.69
CA TYR A 260 -4.73 -18.39 -11.01
C TYR A 260 -5.36 -17.01 -10.80
N GLU A 261 -5.00 -16.34 -9.70
CA GLU A 261 -5.47 -14.98 -9.42
C GLU A 261 -4.75 -13.98 -10.34
N THR A 262 -5.51 -13.19 -11.11
CA THR A 262 -4.97 -12.29 -12.13
C THR A 262 -5.56 -10.88 -12.08
N SER A 263 -4.98 -9.97 -12.86
CA SER A 263 -5.44 -8.57 -12.97
C SER A 263 -6.36 -8.32 -14.17
N LEU A 264 -7.04 -9.35 -14.71
CA LEU A 264 -7.86 -9.21 -15.93
C LEU A 264 -8.96 -8.14 -15.81
N HIS A 265 -9.46 -7.89 -14.60
CA HIS A 265 -10.52 -6.92 -14.31
C HIS A 265 -10.05 -5.45 -14.37
N THR A 266 -8.73 -5.21 -14.46
CA THR A 266 -8.14 -3.87 -14.58
C THR A 266 -7.55 -3.59 -15.96
N THR A 267 -7.69 -4.51 -16.90
CA THR A 267 -7.15 -4.38 -18.26
C THR A 267 -8.09 -3.53 -19.11
N TRP A 268 -7.84 -2.22 -19.15
CA TRP A 268 -8.68 -1.27 -19.87
C TRP A 268 -8.50 -1.31 -21.38
N ILE A 269 -9.55 -0.94 -22.11
CA ILE A 269 -9.55 -0.82 -23.57
C ILE A 269 -9.11 0.58 -24.00
N TYR A 270 -8.19 0.67 -24.95
CA TYR A 270 -8.02 1.88 -25.77
C TYR A 270 -9.08 1.92 -26.88
N LYS A 271 -10.17 2.65 -26.64
CA LYS A 271 -11.36 2.70 -27.52
C LYS A 271 -11.18 3.48 -28.83
N GLU A 272 -9.99 4.00 -29.11
CA GLU A 272 -9.71 4.85 -30.28
C GLU A 272 -9.29 4.07 -31.53
N SER A 273 -9.27 2.74 -31.51
CA SER A 273 -8.97 1.92 -32.69
C SER A 273 -10.22 1.65 -33.54
N ASP A 274 -10.06 1.59 -34.87
CA ASP A 274 -11.15 1.25 -35.81
C ASP A 274 -11.81 -0.11 -35.49
N ALA A 275 -11.07 -1.04 -34.87
CA ALA A 275 -11.58 -2.33 -34.42
C ALA A 275 -12.60 -2.20 -33.28
N ALA A 276 -12.43 -1.21 -32.39
CA ALA A 276 -13.30 -1.00 -31.23
C ALA A 276 -14.68 -0.43 -31.60
N ALA A 277 -14.86 0.08 -32.82
CA ALA A 277 -16.14 0.61 -33.30
C ALA A 277 -17.25 -0.45 -33.39
N THR A 278 -16.88 -1.73 -33.51
CA THR A 278 -17.81 -2.87 -33.60
C THR A 278 -18.17 -3.48 -32.25
N TRP A 279 -17.53 -3.05 -31.16
CA TRP A 279 -17.71 -3.66 -29.85
C TRP A 279 -18.92 -3.08 -29.12
N PRO A 280 -19.55 -3.85 -28.20
CA PRO A 280 -20.63 -3.33 -27.38
C PRO A 280 -20.18 -2.11 -26.56
N LYS A 281 -20.90 -0.99 -26.71
CA LYS A 281 -20.51 0.32 -26.17
C LYS A 281 -20.44 0.35 -24.63
N ASP A 282 -21.19 -0.51 -23.97
CA ASP A 282 -21.27 -0.68 -22.52
C ASP A 282 -20.05 -1.40 -21.92
N LEU A 283 -19.21 -2.04 -22.75
CA LEU A 283 -18.00 -2.71 -22.31
C LEU A 283 -16.82 -1.74 -22.29
N SER A 284 -16.13 -1.67 -21.15
CA SER A 284 -14.96 -0.79 -20.93
C SER A 284 -13.68 -1.55 -20.58
N VAL A 285 -13.80 -2.82 -20.20
CA VAL A 285 -12.70 -3.72 -19.83
C VAL A 285 -12.44 -4.69 -20.98
N PHE A 286 -11.18 -4.90 -21.33
CA PHE A 286 -10.76 -5.72 -22.47
C PHE A 286 -11.29 -7.15 -22.37
N TRP A 287 -11.14 -7.75 -21.20
CA TRP A 287 -11.55 -9.14 -20.97
C TRP A 287 -13.06 -9.34 -21.06
N ASP A 288 -13.86 -8.32 -20.75
CA ASP A 288 -15.31 -8.40 -20.99
C ASP A 288 -15.61 -8.57 -22.49
N VAL A 289 -14.88 -7.86 -23.36
CA VAL A 289 -15.00 -7.97 -24.82
C VAL A 289 -14.45 -9.31 -25.30
N ALA A 290 -13.32 -9.75 -24.76
CA ALA A 290 -12.70 -11.03 -25.13
C ALA A 290 -13.63 -12.21 -24.83
N PHE A 291 -14.22 -12.27 -23.63
CA PHE A 291 -15.16 -13.32 -23.28
C PHE A 291 -16.44 -13.25 -24.13
N TRP A 292 -16.99 -12.06 -24.36
CA TRP A 292 -18.14 -11.89 -25.24
C TRP A 292 -17.89 -12.46 -26.64
N ARG A 293 -16.77 -12.08 -27.27
CA ARG A 293 -16.43 -12.56 -28.60
C ARG A 293 -16.16 -14.07 -28.66
N LEU A 294 -15.46 -14.62 -27.67
CA LEU A 294 -15.21 -16.06 -27.57
C LEU A 294 -16.50 -16.87 -27.41
N LEU A 295 -17.50 -16.33 -26.71
CA LEU A 295 -18.83 -16.94 -26.57
C LEU A 295 -19.62 -16.85 -27.88
N GLU A 296 -19.62 -15.71 -28.57
CA GLU A 296 -20.31 -15.55 -29.86
C GLU A 296 -19.72 -16.44 -30.95
N GLU A 297 -18.40 -16.59 -30.98
CA GLU A 297 -17.69 -17.45 -31.94
C GLU A 297 -17.76 -18.94 -31.56
N GLY A 298 -18.41 -19.31 -30.44
CA GLY A 298 -18.53 -20.70 -29.99
C GLY A 298 -17.21 -21.35 -29.55
N LYS A 299 -16.20 -20.54 -29.20
CA LYS A 299 -14.86 -20.97 -28.78
C LYS A 299 -14.71 -21.16 -27.29
N LEU A 300 -15.66 -20.64 -26.51
CA LEU A 300 -15.77 -20.83 -25.07
C LEU A 300 -17.10 -21.51 -24.76
N ASP A 301 -17.03 -22.71 -24.17
CA ASP A 301 -18.21 -23.44 -23.75
C ASP A 301 -18.87 -22.78 -22.54
N LYS A 302 -20.19 -22.56 -22.60
CA LYS A 302 -20.95 -21.87 -21.55
C LYS A 302 -21.03 -22.69 -20.26
N GLU A 303 -21.17 -24.01 -20.35
CA GLU A 303 -21.24 -24.87 -19.16
C GLU A 303 -19.90 -24.90 -18.42
N LEU A 304 -18.79 -24.95 -19.16
CA LEU A 304 -17.44 -24.85 -18.63
C LEU A 304 -17.19 -23.48 -18.01
N LEU A 305 -17.59 -22.40 -18.67
CA LEU A 305 -17.50 -21.04 -18.12
C LEU A 305 -18.24 -20.94 -16.78
N LEU A 306 -19.48 -21.45 -16.71
CA LEU A 306 -20.27 -21.49 -15.48
C LEU A 306 -19.50 -22.22 -14.37
N THR A 307 -19.07 -23.47 -14.62
CA THR A 307 -18.34 -24.28 -13.63
C THR A 307 -17.08 -23.57 -13.12
N ARG A 308 -16.30 -22.97 -14.03
CA ARG A 308 -15.05 -22.28 -13.69
C ARG A 308 -15.30 -21.00 -12.90
N VAL A 309 -16.28 -20.19 -13.28
CA VAL A 309 -16.61 -18.93 -12.59
C VAL A 309 -17.16 -19.20 -11.19
N LEU A 310 -18.02 -20.22 -11.02
CA LEU A 310 -18.51 -20.64 -9.70
C LEU A 310 -17.37 -21.12 -8.82
N GLY A 311 -16.46 -21.95 -9.36
CA GLY A 311 -15.26 -22.37 -8.66
C GLY A 311 -14.42 -21.20 -8.16
N VAL A 312 -14.24 -20.15 -8.98
CA VAL A 312 -13.51 -18.93 -8.57
C VAL A 312 -14.16 -18.21 -7.39
N GLN A 313 -15.49 -18.24 -7.27
CA GLN A 313 -16.16 -17.55 -6.15
C GLN A 313 -15.77 -18.14 -4.78
N THR A 314 -15.43 -19.43 -4.75
CA THR A 314 -15.00 -20.15 -3.53
C THR A 314 -13.54 -19.89 -3.14
N LYS A 315 -12.71 -19.34 -4.04
CA LYS A 315 -11.28 -19.11 -3.80
C LYS A 315 -11.04 -17.84 -2.99
N ASN A 316 -9.92 -17.74 -2.28
CA ASN A 316 -9.54 -16.48 -1.59
C ASN A 316 -8.85 -15.49 -2.55
N TRP A 317 -9.61 -14.94 -3.50
CA TRP A 317 -9.14 -13.98 -4.51
C TRP A 317 -9.77 -12.60 -4.35
N ASN A 318 -9.16 -11.61 -4.99
CA ASN A 318 -9.63 -10.24 -5.11
C ASN A 318 -11.12 -10.14 -5.48
N ASN A 319 -11.86 -9.32 -4.74
CA ASN A 319 -13.31 -9.21 -4.86
C ASN A 319 -13.76 -8.57 -6.18
N HIS A 320 -12.97 -7.64 -6.73
CA HIS A 320 -13.26 -7.01 -8.02
C HIS A 320 -13.07 -7.99 -9.18
N LEU A 321 -12.03 -8.85 -9.12
CA LEU A 321 -11.85 -9.95 -10.05
C LEU A 321 -13.06 -10.89 -10.04
N LYS A 322 -13.42 -11.38 -8.85
CA LYS A 322 -14.60 -12.24 -8.67
C LYS A 322 -15.86 -11.61 -9.24
N ALA A 323 -16.09 -10.32 -8.93
CA ALA A 323 -17.26 -9.58 -9.41
C ALA A 323 -17.27 -9.41 -10.94
N SER A 324 -16.12 -9.14 -11.56
CA SER A 324 -15.99 -9.06 -13.01
C SER A 324 -16.36 -10.39 -13.68
N LEU A 325 -15.85 -11.52 -13.17
CA LEU A 325 -16.17 -12.84 -13.70
C LEU A 325 -17.65 -13.22 -13.54
N ARG A 326 -18.29 -12.82 -12.43
CA ARG A 326 -19.75 -12.98 -12.29
C ARG A 326 -20.51 -12.17 -13.34
N LYS A 327 -20.08 -10.95 -13.65
CA LYS A 327 -20.71 -10.12 -14.70
C LYS A 327 -20.58 -10.77 -16.08
N VAL A 328 -19.43 -11.36 -16.40
CA VAL A 328 -19.23 -12.11 -17.66
C VAL A 328 -20.26 -13.23 -17.77
N LEU A 329 -20.43 -14.02 -16.71
CA LEU A 329 -21.39 -15.12 -16.66
C LEU A 329 -22.85 -14.64 -16.75
N LEU A 330 -23.22 -13.55 -16.06
CA LEU A 330 -24.58 -13.00 -16.15
C LEU A 330 -24.89 -12.50 -17.57
N ARG A 331 -23.90 -11.91 -18.25
CA ARG A 331 -24.05 -11.44 -19.64
C ARG A 331 -24.14 -12.58 -20.66
N SER A 332 -23.46 -13.71 -20.43
CA SER A 332 -23.56 -14.88 -21.32
C SER A 332 -24.95 -15.53 -21.32
N GLY A 333 -25.78 -15.17 -20.34
CA GLY A 333 -27.08 -15.77 -20.06
C GLY A 333 -26.95 -17.03 -19.20
N LEU A 334 -27.82 -17.14 -18.19
CA LEU A 334 -27.95 -18.33 -17.35
C LEU A 334 -29.27 -19.02 -17.67
N GLU A 335 -29.20 -20.02 -18.55
CA GLU A 335 -30.36 -20.85 -18.89
C GLU A 335 -30.76 -21.72 -17.69
N LYS A 336 -32.06 -21.85 -17.43
CA LYS A 336 -32.57 -22.60 -16.26
C LYS A 336 -32.08 -24.05 -16.23
N GLU A 337 -32.09 -24.72 -17.37
CA GLU A 337 -31.64 -26.11 -17.51
C GLU A 337 -30.17 -26.27 -17.07
N MET A 338 -29.30 -25.35 -17.48
CA MET A 338 -27.89 -25.32 -17.08
C MET A 338 -27.72 -25.05 -15.58
N VAL A 339 -28.48 -24.10 -15.04
CA VAL A 339 -28.45 -23.78 -13.59
C VAL A 339 -28.91 -24.97 -12.75
N ILE A 340 -29.99 -25.65 -13.16
CA ILE A 340 -30.50 -26.87 -12.49
C ILE A 340 -29.45 -27.98 -12.55
N LYS A 341 -28.89 -28.26 -13.74
CA LYS A 341 -27.86 -29.28 -13.95
C LYS A 341 -26.62 -29.07 -13.06
N GLN A 342 -26.26 -27.80 -12.79
CA GLN A 342 -25.09 -27.43 -11.99
C GLN A 342 -25.45 -26.88 -10.59
N GLN A 343 -26.65 -27.14 -10.09
CA GLN A 343 -27.16 -26.62 -8.80
C GLN A 343 -26.13 -26.76 -7.67
N MET A 344 -25.50 -27.93 -7.53
CA MET A 344 -24.57 -28.24 -6.44
C MET A 344 -23.34 -27.32 -6.40
N LEU A 345 -22.98 -26.67 -7.51
CA LEU A 345 -21.86 -25.72 -7.56
C LEU A 345 -22.22 -24.34 -6.99
N PHE A 346 -23.52 -24.00 -6.95
CA PHE A 346 -23.99 -22.73 -6.39
C PHE A 346 -24.17 -22.80 -4.86
N LEU A 347 -24.56 -23.95 -4.33
CA LEU A 347 -24.94 -24.08 -2.91
C LEU A 347 -23.85 -23.63 -1.93
N PRO A 348 -22.56 -24.01 -2.10
CA PRO A 348 -21.50 -23.53 -1.21
C PRO A 348 -21.34 -22.00 -1.18
N LEU A 349 -21.79 -21.30 -2.22
CA LEU A 349 -21.70 -19.85 -2.30
C LEU A 349 -22.65 -19.14 -1.31
N LEU A 350 -23.68 -19.83 -0.81
CA LEU A 350 -24.62 -19.28 0.16
C LEU A 350 -23.96 -19.03 1.54
N HIS A 351 -22.86 -19.74 1.83
CA HIS A 351 -22.07 -19.57 3.04
C HIS A 351 -20.90 -18.58 2.89
N SER A 352 -20.79 -17.90 1.74
CA SER A 352 -19.76 -16.88 1.54
C SER A 352 -19.91 -15.74 2.54
N GLU A 353 -18.79 -15.28 3.12
CA GLU A 353 -18.74 -14.08 3.95
C GLU A 353 -19.22 -12.84 3.18
N GLN A 354 -18.99 -12.80 1.86
CA GLN A 354 -19.40 -11.68 1.01
C GLN A 354 -20.85 -11.80 0.57
N SER A 355 -21.68 -10.85 1.00
CA SER A 355 -23.10 -10.75 0.63
C SER A 355 -23.33 -10.68 -0.89
N SER A 356 -22.41 -10.06 -1.64
CA SER A 356 -22.52 -9.98 -3.12
C SER A 356 -22.43 -11.34 -3.82
N ILE A 357 -21.70 -12.31 -3.25
CA ILE A 357 -21.58 -13.68 -3.78
C ILE A 357 -22.86 -14.47 -3.44
N VAL A 358 -23.34 -14.34 -2.20
CA VAL A 358 -24.59 -14.97 -1.74
C VAL A 358 -25.78 -14.48 -2.57
N ASN A 359 -25.91 -13.15 -2.76
CA ASN A 359 -26.97 -12.57 -3.58
C ASN A 359 -26.91 -13.06 -5.03
N PHE A 360 -25.71 -13.17 -5.61
CA PHE A 360 -25.55 -13.73 -6.94
C PHE A 360 -26.05 -15.19 -7.02
N ALA A 361 -25.73 -16.03 -6.03
CA ALA A 361 -26.21 -17.41 -5.99
C ALA A 361 -27.74 -17.47 -5.86
N ILE A 362 -28.32 -16.68 -4.96
CA ILE A 362 -29.78 -16.55 -4.79
C ILE A 362 -30.45 -16.10 -6.09
N ASP A 363 -29.94 -15.03 -6.70
CA ASP A 363 -30.52 -14.48 -7.93
C ASP A 363 -30.44 -15.44 -9.11
N SER A 364 -29.41 -16.29 -9.14
CA SER A 364 -29.23 -17.33 -10.17
C SER A 364 -30.17 -18.52 -9.95
N LEU A 365 -30.36 -18.96 -8.70
CA LEU A 365 -31.14 -20.17 -8.38
C LEU A 365 -32.64 -19.92 -8.24
N LYS A 366 -33.05 -18.77 -7.71
CA LYS A 366 -34.45 -18.47 -7.40
C LYS A 366 -35.45 -18.62 -8.57
N PRO A 367 -35.10 -18.37 -9.85
CA PRO A 367 -36.02 -18.59 -10.96
C PRO A 367 -36.33 -20.08 -11.22
N CYS A 368 -35.57 -21.00 -10.61
CA CYS A 368 -35.67 -22.45 -10.80
C CYS A 368 -36.44 -23.16 -9.68
N PHE A 369 -36.79 -22.49 -8.57
CA PHE A 369 -37.40 -23.15 -7.40
C PHE A 369 -38.68 -23.93 -7.71
N ALA A 370 -39.48 -23.42 -8.64
CA ALA A 370 -40.73 -23.99 -9.09
C ALA A 370 -40.58 -25.09 -10.16
N GLU A 371 -39.37 -25.35 -10.65
CA GLU A 371 -39.08 -26.38 -11.64
C GLU A 371 -39.02 -27.76 -10.99
N LYS A 372 -39.43 -28.78 -11.74
CA LYS A 372 -39.54 -30.17 -11.24
C LYS A 372 -38.18 -30.75 -10.87
N ASP A 373 -37.17 -30.50 -11.70
CA ASP A 373 -35.85 -31.10 -11.58
C ASP A 373 -34.91 -30.30 -10.64
N PHE A 374 -35.37 -29.16 -10.11
CA PHE A 374 -34.62 -28.39 -9.11
C PHE A 374 -34.82 -28.99 -7.72
N ASP A 375 -33.73 -29.33 -7.04
CA ASP A 375 -33.79 -29.86 -5.68
C ASP A 375 -33.88 -28.70 -4.67
N LEU A 376 -35.12 -28.30 -4.38
CA LEU A 376 -35.40 -27.21 -3.45
C LEU A 376 -35.06 -27.58 -2.01
N ASP A 377 -35.18 -28.86 -1.64
CA ASP A 377 -34.89 -29.31 -0.28
C ASP A 377 -33.41 -29.14 0.03
N GLU A 378 -32.55 -29.56 -0.89
CA GLU A 378 -31.10 -29.38 -0.76
C GLU A 378 -30.73 -27.89 -0.79
N PHE A 379 -31.39 -27.05 -1.61
CA PHE A 379 -31.18 -25.60 -1.52
C PHE A 379 -31.48 -25.04 -0.11
N LEU A 380 -32.57 -25.47 0.51
CA LEU A 380 -32.95 -25.00 1.84
C LEU A 380 -31.95 -25.45 2.92
N ASN A 381 -31.29 -26.60 2.78
CA ASN A 381 -30.20 -27.04 3.68
C ASN A 381 -29.06 -26.01 3.74
N TRP A 382 -28.69 -25.43 2.60
CA TRP A 382 -27.59 -24.45 2.49
C TRP A 382 -28.04 -23.00 2.71
N ALA A 383 -29.34 -22.71 2.58
CA ALA A 383 -29.87 -21.37 2.71
C ALA A 383 -30.14 -20.98 4.18
N GLU A 384 -30.17 -21.94 5.12
CA GLU A 384 -30.52 -21.70 6.53
C GLU A 384 -29.76 -20.52 7.16
N PRO A 385 -28.42 -20.41 7.07
CA PRO A 385 -27.71 -19.27 7.66
C PRO A 385 -28.04 -17.92 7.01
N VAL A 386 -28.56 -17.91 5.78
CA VAL A 386 -28.91 -16.67 5.06
C VAL A 386 -30.07 -15.95 5.75
N PHE A 387 -31.03 -16.68 6.31
CA PHE A 387 -32.23 -16.11 6.94
C PHE A 387 -31.94 -15.39 8.27
N MET A 388 -30.78 -15.61 8.88
CA MET A 388 -30.35 -14.97 10.13
C MET A 388 -29.37 -13.81 9.92
N ARG A 389 -28.83 -13.62 8.71
CA ARG A 389 -27.78 -12.62 8.42
C ARG A 389 -28.36 -11.25 8.13
N ALA A 390 -28.13 -10.28 9.00
CA ALA A 390 -28.62 -8.89 8.84
C ALA A 390 -28.19 -8.22 7.52
N GLU A 391 -26.97 -8.50 7.04
CA GLU A 391 -26.44 -7.98 5.78
C GLU A 391 -27.16 -8.54 4.53
N MET A 392 -27.92 -9.63 4.68
CA MET A 392 -28.58 -10.35 3.59
C MET A 392 -30.03 -9.92 3.35
N LYS A 393 -30.47 -8.77 3.88
CA LYS A 393 -31.86 -8.29 3.74
C LYS A 393 -32.41 -8.31 2.30
N GLY A 394 -31.59 -7.95 1.31
CA GLY A 394 -31.96 -7.99 -0.10
C GLY A 394 -32.19 -9.42 -0.61
N GLY A 395 -31.30 -10.35 -0.26
CA GLY A 395 -31.41 -11.76 -0.61
C GLY A 395 -32.60 -12.43 0.08
N VAL A 396 -32.78 -12.21 1.38
CA VAL A 396 -33.93 -12.74 2.14
C VAL A 396 -35.26 -12.24 1.55
N LYS A 397 -35.36 -10.94 1.22
CA LYS A 397 -36.55 -10.38 0.54
C LYS A 397 -36.82 -11.08 -0.79
N ALA A 398 -35.79 -11.37 -1.59
CA ALA A 398 -35.95 -12.10 -2.84
C ALA A 398 -36.40 -13.56 -2.62
N LEU A 399 -35.85 -14.23 -1.61
CA LEU A 399 -36.24 -15.59 -1.23
C LEU A 399 -37.70 -15.65 -0.77
N LEU A 400 -38.15 -14.75 0.10
CA LEU A 400 -39.55 -14.70 0.55
C LEU A 400 -40.54 -14.63 -0.61
N ILE A 401 -40.21 -13.86 -1.66
CA ILE A 401 -41.06 -13.73 -2.85
C ILE A 401 -41.11 -15.04 -3.64
N GLN A 402 -39.94 -15.64 -3.90
CA GLN A 402 -39.86 -16.81 -4.78
C GLN A 402 -40.29 -18.10 -4.07
N LEU A 403 -40.07 -18.22 -2.76
CA LEU A 403 -40.55 -19.32 -1.96
C LEU A 403 -42.08 -19.28 -1.82
N ASP A 404 -42.72 -18.10 -1.74
CA ASP A 404 -44.19 -17.98 -1.71
C ASP A 404 -44.83 -18.53 -3.00
N ALA A 405 -44.14 -18.35 -4.13
CA ALA A 405 -44.56 -18.96 -5.39
C ALA A 405 -44.29 -20.47 -5.43
N ALA A 406 -43.10 -20.91 -4.98
CA ALA A 406 -42.66 -22.30 -5.05
C ALA A 406 -43.45 -23.24 -4.12
N ILE A 407 -43.87 -22.77 -2.95
CA ILE A 407 -44.59 -23.55 -1.93
C ILE A 407 -45.91 -24.14 -2.45
N THR A 408 -46.54 -23.48 -3.43
CA THR A 408 -47.78 -23.97 -4.05
C THR A 408 -47.57 -25.20 -4.94
N LYS A 409 -46.34 -25.41 -5.43
CA LYS A 409 -45.95 -26.54 -6.28
C LYS A 409 -45.19 -27.63 -5.52
N LYS A 410 -44.56 -27.29 -4.40
CA LYS A 410 -43.77 -28.18 -3.52
C LYS A 410 -44.30 -28.12 -2.09
N THR A 411 -45.55 -28.53 -1.92
CA THR A 411 -46.28 -28.42 -0.65
C THR A 411 -45.66 -29.25 0.47
N GLU A 412 -44.91 -30.29 0.13
CA GLU A 412 -44.16 -31.15 1.05
C GLU A 412 -43.02 -30.41 1.79
N LEU A 413 -42.53 -29.29 1.24
CA LEU A 413 -41.50 -28.46 1.86
C LEU A 413 -42.06 -27.26 2.65
N LYS A 414 -43.39 -27.16 2.74
CA LYS A 414 -44.08 -26.01 3.32
C LYS A 414 -43.63 -25.72 4.75
N ASP A 415 -43.67 -26.73 5.60
CA ASP A 415 -43.42 -26.57 7.04
C ASP A 415 -41.95 -26.17 7.27
N ARG A 416 -41.03 -26.80 6.53
CA ARG A 416 -39.61 -26.46 6.50
C ARG A 416 -39.34 -25.02 6.04
N ILE A 417 -40.01 -24.55 5.00
CA ILE A 417 -39.87 -23.17 4.53
C ILE A 417 -40.38 -22.20 5.60
N CYS A 418 -41.52 -22.49 6.23
CA CYS A 418 -42.06 -21.66 7.31
C CYS A 418 -41.12 -21.60 8.51
N ASP A 419 -40.48 -22.71 8.88
CA ASP A 419 -39.48 -22.74 9.95
C ASP A 419 -38.30 -21.80 9.66
N LEU A 420 -37.74 -21.83 8.44
CA LEU A 420 -36.64 -20.94 8.03
C LEU A 420 -37.06 -19.47 7.97
N VAL A 421 -38.29 -19.19 7.52
CA VAL A 421 -38.82 -17.81 7.49
C VAL A 421 -38.99 -17.24 8.91
N ALA A 422 -39.25 -18.07 9.91
CA ALA A 422 -39.31 -17.62 11.29
C ALA A 422 -37.95 -17.10 11.80
N ASP A 423 -36.81 -17.54 11.25
CA ASP A 423 -35.48 -17.03 11.65
C ASP A 423 -35.22 -15.59 11.21
N VAL A 424 -36.01 -15.06 10.26
CA VAL A 424 -35.92 -13.66 9.82
C VAL A 424 -36.14 -12.67 10.96
N PHE A 425 -36.89 -13.06 12.00
CA PHE A 425 -37.15 -12.19 13.17
C PHE A 425 -35.92 -11.98 14.06
N MET A 426 -34.81 -12.68 13.80
CA MET A 426 -33.50 -12.32 14.38
C MET A 426 -32.88 -11.07 13.74
N ILE A 427 -33.33 -10.67 12.54
CA ILE A 427 -32.82 -9.51 11.82
C ILE A 427 -33.60 -8.26 12.27
N PRO A 428 -32.94 -7.21 12.79
CA PRO A 428 -33.60 -5.99 13.24
C PRO A 428 -33.95 -5.05 12.06
N ASP A 429 -34.82 -5.51 11.15
CA ASP A 429 -35.31 -4.74 9.99
C ASP A 429 -36.83 -4.83 9.89
N LEU A 430 -37.52 -3.70 10.14
CA LEU A 430 -38.99 -3.66 10.24
C LEU A 430 -39.67 -4.09 8.94
N GLN A 431 -39.22 -3.60 7.78
CA GLN A 431 -39.84 -3.92 6.48
C GLN A 431 -39.70 -5.39 6.14
N LEU A 432 -38.56 -6.00 6.49
CA LEU A 432 -38.32 -7.40 6.29
C LEU A 432 -39.19 -8.27 7.22
N GLN A 433 -39.28 -7.90 8.50
CA GLN A 433 -40.13 -8.56 9.48
C GLN A 433 -41.61 -8.50 9.09
N GLU A 434 -42.13 -7.35 8.66
CA GLU A 434 -43.50 -7.21 8.16
C GLU A 434 -43.79 -8.16 6.98
N ARG A 435 -42.83 -8.30 6.05
CA ARG A 435 -42.97 -9.19 4.90
C ARG A 435 -42.95 -10.67 5.31
N ALA A 436 -42.07 -11.02 6.25
CA ALA A 436 -42.03 -12.37 6.83
C ALA A 436 -43.32 -12.70 7.59
N SER A 437 -43.90 -11.74 8.31
CA SER A 437 -45.18 -11.92 9.01
C SER A 437 -46.32 -12.25 8.06
N VAL A 438 -46.43 -11.50 6.96
CA VAL A 438 -47.45 -11.78 5.92
C VAL A 438 -47.27 -13.18 5.34
N PHE A 439 -46.02 -13.60 5.11
CA PHE A 439 -45.72 -14.95 4.63
C PHE A 439 -46.17 -16.03 5.63
N LEU A 440 -45.81 -15.89 6.91
CA LEU A 440 -46.13 -16.89 7.94
C LEU A 440 -47.63 -16.95 8.25
N LEU A 441 -48.33 -15.81 8.30
CA LEU A 441 -49.79 -15.80 8.48
C LEU A 441 -50.53 -16.55 7.36
N LYS A 442 -49.96 -16.53 6.15
CA LYS A 442 -50.50 -17.27 4.99
C LYS A 442 -50.23 -18.77 5.09
N HIS A 443 -49.03 -19.17 5.50
CA HIS A 443 -48.56 -20.56 5.37
C HIS A 443 -48.22 -21.29 6.68
N GLY A 444 -47.61 -20.63 7.65
CA GLY A 444 -47.05 -21.23 8.87
C GLY A 444 -48.07 -21.41 9.99
N LYS A 445 -49.04 -22.31 9.79
CA LYS A 445 -50.12 -22.59 10.76
C LYS A 445 -49.77 -23.65 11.80
N ASP A 446 -48.54 -24.14 11.76
CA ASP A 446 -48.07 -25.27 12.56
C ASP A 446 -47.52 -24.78 13.92
N ALA A 447 -47.70 -25.60 14.96
CA ALA A 447 -47.40 -25.21 16.34
C ALA A 447 -45.90 -24.90 16.56
N GLU A 448 -45.01 -25.63 15.88
CA GLU A 448 -43.56 -25.46 15.97
C GLU A 448 -43.10 -24.06 15.53
N VAL A 449 -43.70 -23.52 14.45
CA VAL A 449 -43.44 -22.15 13.98
C VAL A 449 -43.88 -21.14 15.05
N GLY A 450 -45.01 -21.39 15.72
CA GLY A 450 -45.50 -20.56 16.81
C GLY A 450 -44.55 -20.50 18.00
N GLU A 451 -44.02 -21.66 18.42
CA GLU A 451 -43.03 -21.76 19.51
C GLU A 451 -41.74 -21.01 19.16
N LYS A 452 -41.23 -21.18 17.93
CA LYS A 452 -40.03 -20.50 17.45
C LYS A 452 -40.21 -18.98 17.38
N LEU A 453 -41.36 -18.50 16.88
CA LEU A 453 -41.69 -17.07 16.87
C LEU A 453 -41.75 -16.46 18.28
N ALA A 454 -42.26 -17.21 19.27
CA ALA A 454 -42.29 -16.76 20.66
C ALA A 454 -40.88 -16.51 21.22
N MET A 455 -39.86 -17.27 20.77
CA MET A 455 -38.45 -17.05 21.15
C MET A 455 -37.88 -15.74 20.60
N TYR A 456 -38.41 -15.24 19.47
CA TYR A 456 -37.98 -14.00 18.83
C TYR A 456 -38.84 -12.78 19.16
N ALA A 457 -39.88 -12.93 20.00
CA ALA A 457 -40.87 -11.88 20.28
C ALA A 457 -40.25 -10.55 20.75
N SER A 458 -39.16 -10.60 21.53
CA SER A 458 -38.47 -9.38 22.01
C SER A 458 -37.66 -8.65 20.94
N GLN A 459 -37.40 -9.27 19.79
CA GLN A 459 -36.65 -8.71 18.66
C GLN A 459 -37.58 -8.18 17.55
N MET A 460 -38.89 -8.43 17.69
CA MET A 460 -39.89 -7.93 16.76
C MET A 460 -40.09 -6.43 16.90
N LEU A 461 -40.13 -5.73 15.77
CA LEU A 461 -40.24 -4.28 15.70
C LEU A 461 -41.67 -3.83 15.40
N GLY A 462 -42.04 -2.64 15.85
CA GLY A 462 -43.33 -2.03 15.53
C GLY A 462 -44.53 -2.89 15.95
N LYS A 463 -45.46 -3.12 15.01
CA LYS A 463 -46.69 -3.91 15.24
C LYS A 463 -46.55 -5.40 14.96
N VAL A 464 -45.38 -5.85 14.50
CA VAL A 464 -45.11 -7.23 14.06
C VAL A 464 -45.51 -8.28 15.09
N ALA A 465 -45.15 -8.08 16.36
CA ALA A 465 -45.49 -9.01 17.45
C ALA A 465 -47.01 -9.11 17.66
N ASN A 466 -47.75 -8.02 17.46
CA ASN A 466 -49.21 -8.02 17.56
C ASN A 466 -49.85 -8.75 16.39
N ASP A 467 -49.33 -8.58 15.18
CA ASP A 467 -49.86 -9.22 13.97
C ASP A 467 -49.66 -10.74 14.00
N LEU A 468 -48.58 -11.22 14.63
CA LEU A 468 -48.24 -12.64 14.77
C LEU A 468 -48.84 -13.33 16.01
N LYS A 469 -49.56 -12.61 16.87
CA LYS A 469 -50.29 -13.19 18.03
C LYS A 469 -51.13 -14.42 17.69
N PRO A 470 -51.82 -14.50 16.53
CA PRO A 470 -52.59 -15.70 16.17
C PRO A 470 -51.74 -16.98 16.03
N LEU A 471 -50.44 -16.86 15.75
CA LEU A 471 -49.52 -17.98 15.56
C LEU A 471 -48.76 -18.37 16.84
N MET A 472 -48.40 -17.42 17.70
CA MET A 472 -47.54 -17.68 18.88
C MET A 472 -48.25 -18.35 20.08
N GLY A 473 -49.58 -18.52 20.04
CA GLY A 473 -50.33 -18.97 21.22
C GLY A 473 -50.38 -17.93 22.34
N ARG A 474 -51.23 -18.16 23.35
CA ARG A 474 -51.73 -17.12 24.28
C ARG A 474 -50.73 -16.52 25.29
N ASP A 475 -49.49 -16.97 25.37
CA ASP A 475 -48.61 -16.64 26.50
C ASP A 475 -47.31 -15.88 26.15
N ALA A 476 -47.17 -15.37 24.93
CA ALA A 476 -45.99 -14.57 24.52
C ALA A 476 -46.09 -13.07 24.90
N SER A 477 -46.78 -12.72 25.99
CA SER A 477 -46.80 -11.34 26.50
C SER A 477 -45.54 -11.04 27.33
N GLY A 478 -44.40 -10.93 26.64
CA GLY A 478 -43.34 -10.03 27.11
C GLY A 478 -43.90 -8.61 27.07
N LYS A 479 -43.88 -7.93 28.22
CA LYS A 479 -44.40 -6.57 28.45
C LYS A 479 -44.40 -5.67 27.21
N GLU A 480 -45.56 -5.08 26.94
CA GLU A 480 -45.73 -4.01 25.95
C GLU A 480 -44.62 -2.96 26.08
N PRO A 481 -43.82 -2.69 25.03
CA PRO A 481 -43.26 -1.37 24.86
C PRO A 481 -44.44 -0.45 24.51
N ALA A 482 -44.59 0.63 25.28
CA ALA A 482 -45.64 1.61 25.09
C ALA A 482 -45.76 2.00 23.61
N ALA A 483 -46.99 1.97 23.09
CA ALA A 483 -47.32 2.43 21.76
C ALA A 483 -46.78 3.86 21.55
N VAL A 484 -45.83 4.02 20.64
CA VAL A 484 -45.47 5.33 20.11
C VAL A 484 -46.62 5.71 19.18
N SER A 485 -47.40 6.71 19.56
CA SER A 485 -48.40 7.32 18.71
C SER A 485 -47.71 7.96 17.51
N ASP A 486 -48.32 7.77 16.34
CA ASP A 486 -47.91 8.34 15.06
C ASP A 486 -48.36 9.81 14.97
N ASP A 487 -47.94 10.60 15.96
CA ASP A 487 -48.05 12.05 15.87
C ASP A 487 -46.90 12.53 14.98
N ASN A 488 -47.23 13.29 13.93
CA ASN A 488 -46.26 14.07 13.15
C ASN A 488 -45.54 15.03 14.11
N GLU A 489 -44.51 14.55 14.80
CA GLU A 489 -43.65 15.41 15.60
C GLU A 489 -42.83 16.24 14.61
N GLU A 490 -43.15 17.54 14.53
CA GLU A 490 -42.18 18.53 14.08
C GLU A 490 -40.87 18.25 14.81
N TYR A 491 -39.78 18.12 14.06
CA TYR A 491 -38.45 17.98 14.65
C TYR A 491 -38.16 19.22 15.50
N ILE A 492 -38.40 19.11 16.81
CA ILE A 492 -37.97 20.11 17.77
C ILE A 492 -36.52 19.76 18.10
N PHE A 493 -35.58 20.51 17.53
CA PHE A 493 -34.18 20.45 17.92
C PHE A 493 -34.08 20.77 19.42
N ASN A 494 -33.93 19.73 20.24
CA ASN A 494 -33.69 19.88 21.66
C ASN A 494 -32.19 19.63 21.94
N PRO A 495 -31.36 20.68 22.01
CA PRO A 495 -29.92 20.51 22.20
C PRO A 495 -29.63 19.84 23.54
N ILE A 496 -29.10 18.62 23.50
CA ILE A 496 -28.64 17.93 24.71
C ILE A 496 -27.24 18.43 25.04
N THR A 497 -27.09 19.09 26.17
CA THR A 497 -25.77 19.45 26.71
C THR A 497 -25.09 18.20 27.25
N VAL A 498 -24.12 17.67 26.50
CA VAL A 498 -23.34 16.49 26.88
C VAL A 498 -22.09 16.92 27.64
N LYS A 499 -21.88 16.40 28.86
CA LYS A 499 -20.58 16.53 29.57
C LYS A 499 -19.46 15.91 28.74
N LYS A 500 -18.40 16.67 28.51
CA LYS A 500 -17.25 16.33 27.67
C LYS A 500 -16.10 15.71 28.47
N LEU A 501 -15.87 16.13 29.72
CA LEU A 501 -14.81 15.59 30.57
C LEU A 501 -15.27 14.32 31.32
N ARG A 502 -15.50 13.22 30.57
CA ARG A 502 -16.02 11.95 31.14
C ARG A 502 -14.93 10.95 31.51
N GLU A 503 -14.03 10.68 30.57
CA GLU A 503 -13.02 9.63 30.69
C GLU A 503 -11.63 10.26 30.66
N LYS A 504 -10.90 10.19 31.77
CA LYS A 504 -9.53 10.68 31.87
C LYS A 504 -8.58 9.80 31.08
N ILE A 505 -7.61 10.41 30.42
CA ILE A 505 -6.52 9.69 29.75
C ILE A 505 -5.50 9.26 30.79
N ALA A 506 -5.21 7.96 30.80
CA ALA A 506 -4.07 7.41 31.55
C ALA A 506 -2.81 7.56 30.70
N TYR A 507 -1.88 8.41 31.14
CA TYR A 507 -0.58 8.55 30.51
C TYR A 507 0.37 7.45 31.00
N PRO A 508 1.15 6.81 30.11
CA PRO A 508 2.25 5.93 30.49
C PRO A 508 3.20 6.58 31.52
N GLU A 509 3.47 5.88 32.62
CA GLU A 509 4.35 6.38 33.70
C GLU A 509 5.69 5.65 33.74
N THR A 510 5.78 4.45 33.14
CA THR A 510 7.01 3.64 33.11
C THR A 510 7.57 3.50 31.69
N TRP A 511 8.88 3.23 31.57
CA TRP A 511 9.51 2.96 30.27
C TRP A 511 8.80 1.82 29.50
N ASN A 512 8.41 0.75 30.21
CA ASN A 512 7.71 -0.39 29.60
C ASN A 512 6.33 0.02 29.05
N GLU A 513 5.60 0.87 29.76
CA GLU A 513 4.32 1.40 29.29
C GLU A 513 4.49 2.34 28.11
N ILE A 514 5.54 3.18 28.11
CA ILE A 514 5.87 4.06 26.99
C ILE A 514 6.22 3.23 25.75
N LEU A 515 7.04 2.19 25.91
CA LEU A 515 7.42 1.29 24.82
C LEU A 515 6.21 0.49 24.31
N PHE A 516 5.33 0.04 25.21
CA PHE A 516 4.07 -0.62 24.82
C PHE A 516 3.16 0.34 24.05
N HIS A 517 3.01 1.58 24.52
CA HIS A 517 2.21 2.61 23.87
C HIS A 517 2.78 2.97 22.49
N MET A 518 4.11 2.99 22.32
CA MET A 518 4.75 3.14 21.01
C MET A 518 4.28 2.03 20.04
N GLY A 519 4.24 0.78 20.50
CA GLY A 519 3.67 -0.34 19.73
C GLY A 519 2.20 -0.18 19.38
N LYS A 520 1.40 0.44 20.26
CA LYS A 520 0.01 0.80 20.01
C LYS A 520 -0.09 1.87 18.92
N THR A 521 0.69 2.95 19.02
CA THR A 521 0.73 4.04 18.04
C THR A 521 1.10 3.54 16.64
N VAL A 522 2.00 2.55 16.51
CA VAL A 522 2.34 1.92 15.21
C VAL A 522 1.13 1.29 14.51
N LYS A 523 0.19 0.74 15.27
CA LYS A 523 -0.94 -0.05 14.76
C LYS A 523 -2.28 0.71 14.76
N SER A 524 -2.34 1.85 15.44
CA SER A 524 -3.57 2.62 15.64
C SER A 524 -3.77 3.65 14.54
N ASP A 525 -5.03 3.81 14.12
CA ASP A 525 -5.42 4.90 13.22
C ASP A 525 -5.91 6.16 13.96
N ASN A 526 -5.85 6.15 15.30
CA ASN A 526 -6.33 7.25 16.14
C ASN A 526 -5.22 8.28 16.41
N THR A 527 -5.49 9.56 16.14
CA THR A 527 -4.54 10.67 16.32
C THR A 527 -4.16 10.89 17.79
N ILE A 528 -5.03 10.53 18.75
CA ILE A 528 -4.73 10.70 20.18
C ILE A 528 -3.55 9.84 20.63
N ASP A 529 -3.38 8.64 20.06
CA ASP A 529 -2.29 7.73 20.42
C ASP A 529 -0.93 8.33 20.03
N LEU A 530 -0.90 9.13 18.96
CA LEU A 530 0.28 9.89 18.54
C LEU A 530 0.58 11.04 19.51
N GLU A 531 -0.42 11.84 19.88
CA GLU A 531 -0.25 12.94 20.84
C GLU A 531 0.25 12.44 22.20
N ILE A 532 -0.31 11.34 22.70
CA ILE A 532 0.13 10.71 23.96
C ILE A 532 1.59 10.27 23.83
N MET A 533 1.98 9.63 22.72
CA MET A 533 3.36 9.21 22.50
C MET A 533 4.33 10.41 22.48
N LEU A 534 4.01 11.47 21.71
CA LEU A 534 4.80 12.69 21.64
C LEU A 534 5.00 13.34 23.00
N GLN A 535 3.91 13.49 23.76
CA GLN A 535 3.89 14.05 25.10
C GLN A 535 4.79 13.26 26.06
N ASN A 536 4.70 11.94 26.06
CA ASN A 536 5.58 11.09 26.88
C ASN A 536 7.05 11.19 26.48
N TRP A 537 7.32 11.29 25.17
CA TRP A 537 8.67 11.42 24.65
C TRP A 537 9.33 12.73 25.06
N VAL A 538 8.55 13.80 25.26
CA VAL A 538 9.05 15.09 25.75
C VAL A 538 9.21 15.08 27.27
N CYS A 539 8.18 14.65 28.02
CA CYS A 539 8.12 14.85 29.46
C CYS A 539 8.91 13.82 30.27
N ASN A 540 8.98 12.56 29.81
CA ASN A 540 9.47 11.44 30.60
C ASN A 540 10.87 10.98 30.15
N ARG A 541 11.71 11.88 29.67
CA ARG A 541 13.06 11.54 29.16
C ARG A 541 14.00 11.01 30.25
N ASP A 542 13.78 11.40 31.49
CA ASP A 542 14.56 11.01 32.67
C ASP A 542 14.43 9.51 33.02
N ILE A 543 13.32 8.87 32.63
CA ILE A 543 13.09 7.43 32.89
C ILE A 543 13.52 6.52 31.73
N PHE A 544 14.09 7.07 30.65
CA PHE A 544 14.53 6.27 29.50
C PHE A 544 15.84 5.53 29.84
N PRO A 545 15.95 4.22 29.57
CA PRO A 545 17.17 3.47 29.84
C PRO A 545 18.27 3.85 28.84
N GLN A 546 19.54 3.54 29.14
CA GLN A 546 20.67 3.92 28.28
C GLN A 546 20.58 3.32 26.86
N ASP A 547 19.97 2.14 26.74
CA ASP A 547 19.77 1.37 25.51
C ASP A 547 18.40 1.61 24.86
N TYR A 548 17.66 2.67 25.24
CA TYR A 548 16.31 2.94 24.73
C TYR A 548 16.22 2.99 23.20
N LYS A 549 17.30 3.40 22.52
CA LYS A 549 17.38 3.44 21.06
C LYS A 549 17.36 2.04 20.44
N GLU A 550 18.04 1.08 21.07
CA GLU A 550 18.06 -0.32 20.63
C GLU A 550 16.70 -0.97 20.90
N LEU A 551 16.11 -0.70 22.08
CA LEU A 551 14.79 -1.24 22.46
C LEU A 551 13.65 -0.70 21.58
N SER A 552 13.75 0.53 21.10
CA SER A 552 12.73 1.15 20.23
C SER A 552 12.92 0.83 18.74
N GLU A 553 14.09 0.33 18.32
CA GLU A 553 14.42 0.06 16.92
C GLU A 553 13.41 -0.85 16.18
N PRO A 554 12.88 -1.94 16.77
CA PRO A 554 11.90 -2.79 16.10
C PRO A 554 10.59 -2.05 15.77
N TYR A 555 10.17 -1.13 16.62
CA TYR A 555 8.96 -0.32 16.41
C TYR A 555 9.21 0.79 15.38
N ILE A 556 10.40 1.39 15.41
CA ILE A 556 10.85 2.37 14.40
C ILE A 556 10.86 1.74 13.00
N LYS A 557 11.40 0.53 12.84
CA LYS A 557 11.39 -0.21 11.56
C LYS A 557 9.98 -0.52 11.07
N GLN A 558 9.06 -0.82 11.97
CA GLN A 558 7.66 -1.06 11.60
C GLN A 558 6.98 0.23 11.13
N LEU A 559 7.21 1.36 11.80
CA LEU A 559 6.72 2.67 11.35
C LEU A 559 7.24 3.04 9.95
N ASP A 560 8.46 2.63 9.62
CA ASP A 560 9.09 2.85 8.31
C ASP A 560 8.36 2.17 7.15
N LYS A 561 7.74 1.02 7.41
CA LYS A 561 7.04 0.23 6.41
C LYS A 561 5.75 0.89 5.92
N TYR A 562 5.10 1.69 6.76
CA TYR A 562 3.75 2.22 6.51
C TYR A 562 3.75 3.72 6.12
N ARG A 563 4.88 4.23 5.59
CA ARG A 563 5.14 5.65 5.26
C ARG A 563 4.14 6.35 4.32
N SER A 564 3.18 5.64 3.71
CA SER A 564 2.27 6.16 2.68
C SER A 564 0.77 5.90 2.90
N GLU A 565 0.36 5.31 4.03
CA GLU A 565 -1.01 4.78 4.18
C GLU A 565 -2.00 5.70 4.93
N SER A 566 -1.52 6.63 5.77
CA SER A 566 -2.40 7.55 6.54
C SER A 566 -1.66 8.82 7.00
N TRP A 567 -2.41 9.85 7.43
CA TRP A 567 -1.82 11.13 7.83
C TRP A 567 -1.07 11.07 9.16
N HIS A 568 -1.57 10.34 10.15
CA HIS A 568 -0.83 10.08 11.40
C HIS A 568 0.44 9.25 11.15
N ARG A 569 0.51 8.46 10.06
CA ARG A 569 1.73 7.74 9.65
C ARG A 569 2.71 8.60 8.85
N ASN A 570 2.33 9.77 8.35
CA ASN A 570 3.29 10.76 7.81
C ASN A 570 4.26 11.27 8.87
N PHE A 571 3.88 11.21 10.15
CA PHE A 571 4.75 11.43 11.30
C PHE A 571 6.08 10.66 11.21
N SER A 572 6.06 9.44 10.67
CA SER A 572 7.25 8.63 10.47
C SER A 572 8.35 9.35 9.67
N LYS A 573 7.98 10.25 8.73
CA LYS A 573 8.92 10.98 7.89
C LYS A 573 9.70 12.05 8.64
N GLU A 574 9.12 12.62 9.70
CA GLU A 574 9.72 13.71 10.48
C GLU A 574 10.32 13.19 11.79
N PHE A 575 9.64 12.26 12.46
CA PHE A 575 10.05 11.81 13.79
C PHE A 575 11.05 10.64 13.78
N ILE A 576 10.98 9.70 12.81
CA ILE A 576 11.97 8.60 12.76
C ILE A 576 13.40 9.11 12.61
N PRO A 577 13.70 10.04 11.67
CA PRO A 577 15.04 10.60 11.57
C PRO A 577 15.50 11.23 12.89
N PHE A 578 14.60 11.95 13.58
CA PHE A 578 14.88 12.55 14.88
C PHE A 578 15.18 11.51 15.97
N LEU A 579 14.41 10.42 16.06
CA LEU A 579 14.65 9.34 17.04
C LEU A 579 16.03 8.69 16.88
N THR A 580 16.54 8.63 15.65
CA THR A 580 17.89 8.12 15.40
C THR A 580 18.99 9.16 15.71
N LYS A 581 18.70 10.44 15.48
CA LYS A 581 19.64 11.56 15.58
C LYS A 581 18.96 12.81 16.15
N GLU A 582 19.02 12.97 17.47
CA GLU A 582 18.37 14.07 18.20
C GLU A 582 19.16 15.41 18.13
N ASP A 583 20.19 15.51 17.29
CA ASP A 583 21.03 16.71 17.16
C ASP A 583 20.50 17.73 16.13
N LYS A 584 19.42 17.39 15.42
CA LYS A 584 18.83 18.22 14.37
C LYS A 584 17.32 18.14 14.43
N ILE A 585 16.67 19.27 14.15
CA ILE A 585 15.23 19.33 13.93
C ILE A 585 14.99 18.99 12.45
N TYR A 586 14.22 17.94 12.20
CA TYR A 586 13.86 17.49 10.86
C TYR A 586 12.54 18.15 10.43
N LYS A 587 12.59 18.83 9.29
CA LYS A 587 11.43 19.39 8.59
C LYS A 587 11.41 18.83 7.18
N TYR A 588 10.36 18.10 6.83
CA TYR A 588 10.24 17.52 5.49
C TYR A 588 9.55 18.51 4.53
N GLU A 589 10.01 18.60 3.28
CA GLU A 589 9.32 19.40 2.26
C GLU A 589 7.95 18.78 1.99
N ARG A 590 6.92 19.61 2.15
CA ARG A 590 5.52 19.22 2.17
C ARG A 590 5.05 18.94 0.74
N PHE A 591 5.37 17.77 0.19
CA PHE A 591 4.80 17.29 -1.08
C PHE A 591 3.25 17.29 -1.06
N ASN A 592 2.66 17.24 0.14
CA ASN A 592 1.23 17.36 0.41
C ASN A 592 0.80 18.80 0.80
N ASP A 593 1.56 19.86 0.51
CA ASP A 593 1.20 21.26 0.81
C ASP A 593 -0.18 21.68 0.28
N ASN A 594 -0.68 20.91 -0.69
CA ASN A 594 -1.98 21.12 -1.31
C ASN A 594 -3.13 20.43 -0.56
N ALA A 595 -2.86 19.55 0.41
CA ALA A 595 -3.86 18.79 1.18
C ALA A 595 -4.61 19.70 2.16
N THR A 596 -4.40 19.63 3.49
CA THR A 596 -5.13 20.48 4.47
C THR A 596 -4.15 21.25 5.33
N TYR A 597 -4.56 22.45 5.74
CA TYR A 597 -3.84 23.21 6.74
C TYR A 597 -3.92 22.56 8.12
N ASN A 598 -5.06 21.93 8.46
CA ASN A 598 -5.21 21.24 9.74
C ASN A 598 -4.19 20.10 9.91
N ILE A 599 -3.82 19.40 8.81
CA ILE A 599 -2.73 18.41 8.84
C ILE A 599 -1.37 19.08 9.14
N HIS A 600 -1.12 20.29 8.63
CA HIS A 600 0.12 21.01 8.91
C HIS A 600 0.30 21.27 10.40
N MET A 601 -0.77 21.61 11.13
CA MET A 601 -0.70 21.83 12.57
C MET A 601 -0.21 20.59 13.35
N CYS A 602 -0.52 19.38 12.88
CA CYS A 602 0.05 18.16 13.47
C CYS A 602 1.57 18.07 13.24
N SER A 603 2.06 18.40 12.05
CA SER A 603 3.51 18.47 11.77
C SER A 603 4.20 19.53 12.64
N ASP A 604 3.54 20.68 12.85
CA ASP A 604 4.10 21.74 13.69
C ASP A 604 4.21 21.31 15.17
N LEU A 605 3.27 20.50 15.69
CA LEU A 605 3.40 19.87 17.02
C LEU A 605 4.57 18.88 17.10
N VAL A 606 4.87 18.16 16.02
CA VAL A 606 6.00 17.23 15.94
C VAL A 606 7.31 17.99 15.92
N ILE A 607 7.38 19.10 15.17
CA ILE A 607 8.53 20.00 15.16
C ILE A 607 8.73 20.61 16.56
N LEU A 608 7.65 21.05 17.21
CA LEU A 608 7.68 21.57 18.58
C LEU A 608 8.18 20.51 19.58
N ALA A 609 7.80 19.24 19.41
CA ALA A 609 8.33 18.12 20.21
C ALA A 609 9.85 18.00 20.07
N GLN A 610 10.35 18.00 18.84
CA GLN A 610 11.78 17.92 18.55
C GLN A 610 12.55 19.11 19.15
N GLN A 611 12.00 20.33 19.03
CA GLN A 611 12.55 21.54 19.64
C GLN A 611 12.63 21.42 21.15
N LYS A 612 11.53 21.04 21.82
CA LYS A 612 11.49 20.84 23.27
C LYS A 612 12.53 19.82 23.74
N ILE A 613 12.70 18.71 23.01
CA ILE A 613 13.70 17.70 23.35
C ILE A 613 15.12 18.24 23.17
N SER A 614 15.39 18.93 22.06
CA SER A 614 16.68 19.58 21.79
C SER A 614 17.03 20.62 22.87
N ASP A 615 16.05 21.43 23.26
CA ASP A 615 16.20 22.50 24.25
C ASP A 615 16.11 21.98 25.70
N LYS A 616 15.93 20.67 25.89
CA LYS A 616 15.80 19.98 27.18
C LYS A 616 14.65 20.52 28.05
N VAL A 617 13.55 20.89 27.40
CA VAL A 617 12.32 21.36 28.04
C VAL A 617 11.37 20.18 28.25
N SER A 618 11.19 19.74 29.50
CA SER A 618 10.31 18.63 29.87
C SER A 618 8.86 19.04 30.19
N LEU A 619 8.46 20.27 29.84
CA LEU A 619 7.09 20.74 30.08
C LEU A 619 6.09 20.14 29.09
N PRO A 620 4.88 19.75 29.57
CA PRO A 620 3.83 19.17 28.73
C PRO A 620 3.33 20.15 27.67
N PHE A 621 2.91 19.66 26.51
CA PHE A 621 2.20 20.50 25.53
C PHE A 621 0.97 21.14 26.18
N LEU A 622 0.68 22.40 25.84
CA LEU A 622 -0.56 23.05 26.26
C LEU A 622 -1.74 22.24 25.73
N SER A 623 -1.61 21.75 24.50
CA SER A 623 -2.48 20.80 23.83
C SER A 623 -2.08 19.33 24.07
N ALA A 624 -1.64 18.92 25.26
CA ALA A 624 -1.68 17.49 25.63
C ALA A 624 -3.08 17.09 26.18
N PRO A 625 -3.82 16.13 25.58
CA PRO A 625 -5.22 15.89 25.95
C PRO A 625 -5.32 15.35 27.38
N THR A 626 -6.34 15.73 28.14
CA THR A 626 -6.55 15.21 29.51
C THR A 626 -7.67 14.19 29.59
N HIS A 627 -8.63 14.24 28.66
CA HIS A 627 -9.76 13.33 28.58
C HIS A 627 -10.02 12.87 27.14
N GLN A 628 -10.55 11.66 26.97
CA GLN A 628 -10.99 11.13 25.68
C GLN A 628 -12.15 11.96 25.12
N PRO A 629 -12.28 12.11 23.78
CA PRO A 629 -11.34 11.65 22.76
C PRO A 629 -10.14 12.60 22.52
N PHE A 630 -10.17 13.84 23.02
CA PHE A 630 -9.10 14.85 22.86
C PHE A 630 -9.28 16.11 23.73
N TRP A 631 -10.16 16.08 24.73
CA TRP A 631 -10.51 17.27 25.51
C TRP A 631 -9.40 17.69 26.48
N VAL A 632 -9.31 18.98 26.78
CA VAL A 632 -8.41 19.55 27.80
C VAL A 632 -9.23 20.14 28.93
N ASP A 633 -8.94 19.68 30.14
CA ASP A 633 -9.51 20.23 31.36
C ASP A 633 -8.99 21.66 31.57
N PRO A 634 -9.88 22.67 31.73
CA PRO A 634 -9.45 24.06 31.89
C PRO A 634 -8.55 24.31 33.09
N VAL A 635 -8.71 23.54 34.17
CA VAL A 635 -7.87 23.64 35.36
C VAL A 635 -6.44 23.23 35.02
N VAL A 636 -6.28 22.13 34.29
CA VAL A 636 -4.98 21.60 33.86
C VAL A 636 -4.33 22.55 32.84
N LEU A 637 -5.09 23.15 31.92
CA LEU A 637 -4.53 24.14 30.99
C LEU A 637 -3.96 25.36 31.72
N ALA A 638 -4.69 25.91 32.69
CA ALA A 638 -4.20 27.02 33.50
C ALA A 638 -2.93 26.65 34.27
N GLU A 639 -2.85 25.43 34.83
CA GLU A 639 -1.65 24.92 35.50
C GLU A 639 -0.45 24.81 34.57
N ARG A 640 -0.64 24.33 33.33
CA ARG A 640 0.43 24.25 32.34
C ARG A 640 0.94 25.62 31.94
N ILE A 641 0.05 26.60 31.74
CA ILE A 641 0.43 27.99 31.43
C ILE A 641 1.29 28.57 32.55
N ILE A 642 0.85 28.43 33.81
CA ILE A 642 1.62 28.89 34.98
C ILE A 642 2.99 28.19 35.04
N ALA A 643 3.07 26.89 34.72
CA ALA A 643 4.33 26.15 34.70
C ALA A 643 5.29 26.67 33.62
N TYR A 644 4.78 27.02 32.44
CA TYR A 644 5.56 27.63 31.36
C TYR A 644 6.12 28.99 31.77
N GLU A 645 5.30 29.86 32.37
CA GLU A 645 5.77 31.18 32.85
C GLU A 645 6.85 31.05 33.92
N LYS A 646 6.65 30.15 34.90
CA LYS A 646 7.64 29.88 35.96
C LYS A 646 8.97 29.37 35.41
N ALA A 647 8.93 28.59 34.33
CA ALA A 647 10.10 28.08 33.64
C ALA A 647 10.66 29.04 32.56
N VAL A 648 10.07 30.24 32.43
CA VAL A 648 10.43 31.26 31.43
C VAL A 648 10.43 30.70 30.00
N GLN A 649 9.47 29.82 29.71
CA GLN A 649 9.29 29.20 28.40
C GLN A 649 8.27 29.99 27.58
N LYS A 650 8.58 30.22 26.30
CA LYS A 650 7.63 30.86 25.37
C LYS A 650 6.47 29.93 25.05
N PHE A 651 5.29 30.49 24.85
CA PHE A 651 4.13 29.76 24.35
C PHE A 651 4.24 29.60 22.82
N ASP A 652 4.01 28.39 22.34
CA ASP A 652 3.70 28.18 20.93
C ASP A 652 2.22 28.52 20.70
N LEU A 653 1.94 29.44 19.79
CA LEU A 653 0.59 29.93 19.56
C LEU A 653 -0.32 28.90 18.87
N ALA A 654 0.24 27.94 18.11
CA ALA A 654 -0.55 26.84 17.55
C ALA A 654 -0.90 25.81 18.62
N ASP A 655 0.05 25.44 19.47
CA ASP A 655 -0.19 24.58 20.65
C ASP A 655 -1.30 25.19 21.54
N LEU A 656 -1.22 26.51 21.82
CA LEU A 656 -2.24 27.22 22.57
C LEU A 656 -3.60 27.27 21.85
N ALA A 657 -3.62 27.51 20.53
CA ALA A 657 -4.85 27.50 19.73
C ALA A 657 -5.55 26.13 19.79
N ILE A 658 -4.81 25.04 19.60
CA ILE A 658 -5.35 23.68 19.70
C ILE A 658 -5.87 23.44 21.12
N ALA A 659 -5.09 23.79 22.15
CA ALA A 659 -5.49 23.63 23.55
C ALA A 659 -6.82 24.32 23.87
N LEU A 660 -7.03 25.55 23.40
CA LEU A 660 -8.24 26.32 23.66
C LEU A 660 -9.44 25.82 22.85
N SER A 661 -9.24 25.39 21.60
CA SER A 661 -10.35 24.85 20.78
C SER A 661 -10.96 23.55 21.33
N ARG A 662 -10.18 22.78 22.10
CA ARG A 662 -10.61 21.55 22.77
C ARG A 662 -10.79 21.72 24.29
N MET A 663 -10.92 22.94 24.77
CA MET A 663 -11.19 23.22 26.17
C MET A 663 -12.70 23.46 26.38
N PRO A 664 -13.46 22.54 26.99
CA PRO A 664 -14.86 22.78 27.29
C PRO A 664 -15.03 23.73 28.49
N ARG A 665 -16.17 24.42 28.59
CA ARG A 665 -16.54 25.23 29.77
C ARG A 665 -17.06 24.35 30.91
N GLU A 666 -16.21 23.44 31.37
CA GLU A 666 -16.44 22.56 32.53
C GLU A 666 -15.34 22.85 33.58
N ASN A 667 -15.61 22.67 34.87
CA ASN A 667 -14.64 22.98 35.94
C ASN A 667 -14.14 24.45 35.96
N THR A 668 -14.90 25.39 35.38
CA THR A 668 -14.45 26.79 35.17
C THR A 668 -14.18 27.54 36.48
N GLN A 669 -14.92 27.26 37.55
CA GLN A 669 -14.72 27.92 38.85
C GLN A 669 -13.31 27.70 39.42
N GLU A 670 -12.80 26.46 39.35
CA GLU A 670 -11.45 26.14 39.84
C GLU A 670 -10.37 26.70 38.91
N ALA A 671 -10.61 26.72 37.61
CA ALA A 671 -9.70 27.33 36.65
C ALA A 671 -9.62 28.86 36.85
N THR A 672 -10.75 29.52 37.11
CA THR A 672 -10.83 30.97 37.36
C THR A 672 -9.98 31.40 38.56
N LYS A 673 -9.95 30.60 39.64
CA LYS A 673 -9.10 30.87 40.81
C LYS A 673 -7.60 30.92 40.48
N LYS A 674 -7.17 30.24 39.40
CA LYS A 674 -5.77 30.20 38.97
C LYS A 674 -5.37 31.38 38.08
N LEU A 675 -6.32 32.13 37.52
CA LEU A 675 -6.03 33.26 36.61
C LEU A 675 -5.17 34.35 37.28
N SER A 676 -5.30 34.57 38.59
CA SER A 676 -4.49 35.55 39.33
C SER A 676 -3.01 35.17 39.42
N GLN A 677 -2.67 33.91 39.16
CA GLN A 677 -1.29 33.39 39.16
C GLN A 677 -0.62 33.51 37.79
N ILE A 678 -1.38 33.84 36.74
CA ILE A 678 -0.87 34.06 35.38
C ILE A 678 -0.35 35.50 35.27
N GLN A 679 0.92 35.63 34.89
CA GLN A 679 1.64 36.89 34.82
C GLN A 679 1.35 37.64 33.52
N ASP A 680 1.26 36.92 32.40
CA ASP A 680 0.96 37.49 31.09
C ASP A 680 -0.50 37.97 31.05
N ASN A 681 -0.68 39.28 30.86
CA ASN A 681 -1.99 39.90 30.88
C ASN A 681 -2.86 39.47 29.70
N ASP A 682 -2.27 39.30 28.50
CA ASP A 682 -3.03 38.97 27.31
C ASP A 682 -3.53 37.51 27.37
N ILE A 683 -2.70 36.59 27.87
CA ILE A 683 -3.12 35.20 28.16
C ILE A 683 -4.20 35.16 29.23
N ARG A 684 -4.05 35.93 30.30
CA ARG A 684 -5.01 35.98 31.40
C ARG A 684 -6.38 36.47 30.92
N GLU A 685 -6.45 37.55 30.15
CA GLU A 685 -7.71 38.06 29.61
C GLU A 685 -8.35 37.10 28.61
N LEU A 686 -7.54 36.45 27.75
CA LEU A 686 -8.03 35.43 26.81
C LEU A 686 -8.66 34.24 27.55
N LEU A 687 -7.99 33.71 28.59
CA LEU A 687 -8.54 32.62 29.41
C LEU A 687 -9.76 33.07 30.19
N ASN A 688 -9.77 34.30 30.71
CA ASN A 688 -10.92 34.86 31.42
C ASN A 688 -12.17 34.86 30.53
N TYR A 689 -12.02 35.18 29.25
CA TYR A 689 -13.08 35.07 28.25
C TYR A 689 -13.42 33.60 27.90
N ALA A 690 -12.42 32.76 27.68
CA ALA A 690 -12.61 31.35 27.34
C ALA A 690 -13.41 30.59 28.41
N LEU A 691 -13.11 30.85 29.69
CA LEU A 691 -13.82 30.30 30.86
C LEU A 691 -15.24 30.84 31.02
N GLY A 692 -15.60 31.92 30.32
CA GLY A 692 -16.92 32.53 30.37
C GLY A 692 -17.14 33.50 31.53
N ASN A 693 -16.07 34.02 32.14
CA ASN A 693 -16.16 35.04 33.20
C ASN A 693 -16.45 36.44 32.65
N THR A 694 -16.16 36.66 31.37
CA THR A 694 -16.36 37.94 30.66
C THR A 694 -16.77 37.70 29.22
N ASP A 695 -17.48 38.66 28.67
CA ASP A 695 -17.88 38.70 27.26
C ASP A 695 -17.07 39.72 26.45
N LYS A 696 -16.15 40.43 27.11
CA LYS A 696 -15.32 41.44 26.47
C LYS A 696 -14.22 40.77 25.64
N ILE A 697 -14.14 41.13 24.37
CA ILE A 697 -13.06 40.74 23.46
C ILE A 697 -12.03 41.87 23.43
N GLN A 698 -10.75 41.54 23.64
CA GLN A 698 -9.66 42.50 23.53
C GLN A 698 -9.11 42.46 22.10
N VAL A 699 -9.29 43.54 21.34
CA VAL A 699 -8.72 43.65 19.99
C VAL A 699 -7.25 44.05 20.10
N VAL A 700 -6.40 43.09 19.79
CA VAL A 700 -4.94 43.21 19.70
C VAL A 700 -4.50 43.53 18.27
N LYS A 701 -3.33 44.14 18.10
CA LYS A 701 -2.79 44.49 16.77
C LYS A 701 -2.11 43.31 16.07
N ASP A 702 -1.63 42.34 16.83
CA ASP A 702 -0.92 41.18 16.27
C ASP A 702 -1.89 40.22 15.58
N ARG A 703 -1.54 39.80 14.36
CA ARG A 703 -2.38 38.99 13.48
C ARG A 703 -2.77 37.65 14.10
N ASP A 704 -1.80 36.93 14.66
CA ASP A 704 -2.03 35.59 15.19
C ASP A 704 -2.74 35.66 16.54
N TRP A 705 -2.56 36.73 17.30
CA TRP A 705 -3.39 36.97 18.47
C TRP A 705 -4.85 37.27 18.12
N VAL A 706 -5.12 38.04 17.05
CA VAL A 706 -6.51 38.24 16.58
C VAL A 706 -7.14 36.91 16.15
N GLY A 707 -6.40 36.06 15.44
CA GLY A 707 -6.86 34.71 15.08
C GLY A 707 -7.19 33.84 16.30
N LEU A 708 -6.41 33.96 17.38
CA LEU A 708 -6.60 33.20 18.61
C LEU A 708 -7.86 33.66 19.36
N TRP A 709 -8.08 34.98 19.48
CA TRP A 709 -9.30 35.54 20.04
C TRP A 709 -10.55 35.10 19.26
N ALA A 710 -10.49 35.15 17.93
CA ALA A 710 -11.60 34.71 17.09
C ALA A 710 -11.87 33.19 17.21
N LEU A 711 -10.83 32.38 17.32
CA LEU A 711 -10.95 30.94 17.56
C LEU A 711 -11.72 30.67 18.85
N VAL A 712 -11.31 31.28 19.96
CA VAL A 712 -11.94 31.09 21.28
C VAL A 712 -13.38 31.58 21.26
N ALA A 713 -13.62 32.76 20.68
CA ALA A 713 -14.95 33.34 20.53
C ALA A 713 -15.89 32.39 19.78
N ARG A 714 -15.48 31.90 18.61
CA ARG A 714 -16.28 30.96 17.80
C ARG A 714 -16.48 29.60 18.48
N THR A 715 -15.46 29.09 19.19
CA THR A 715 -15.52 27.81 19.93
C THR A 715 -16.66 27.80 20.95
N HIS A 716 -16.81 28.89 21.70
CA HIS A 716 -17.76 28.97 22.81
C HIS A 716 -19.10 29.61 22.42
N ARG A 717 -19.16 30.39 21.34
CA ARG A 717 -20.35 31.10 20.87
C ARG A 717 -20.52 30.88 19.36
N GLN A 718 -20.85 29.64 19.02
CA GLN A 718 -20.89 29.15 17.63
C GLN A 718 -21.81 29.97 16.70
N ASN A 719 -22.91 30.52 17.22
CA ASN A 719 -23.90 31.28 16.45
C ASN A 719 -23.78 32.82 16.60
N ALA A 720 -22.80 33.33 17.35
CA ALA A 720 -22.67 34.77 17.59
C ALA A 720 -22.01 35.51 16.41
N VAL A 721 -22.23 36.83 16.37
CA VAL A 721 -21.57 37.76 15.46
C VAL A 721 -20.57 38.60 16.24
N PHE A 722 -19.34 38.71 15.73
CA PHE A 722 -18.21 39.41 16.33
C PHE A 722 -17.72 40.52 15.40
N ASN A 723 -18.29 41.71 15.57
CA ASN A 723 -17.95 42.87 14.75
C ASN A 723 -16.52 43.36 14.99
N GLU A 724 -15.94 43.01 16.13
CA GLU A 724 -14.57 43.33 16.53
C GLU A 724 -13.52 42.82 15.53
N PHE A 725 -13.79 41.70 14.84
CA PHE A 725 -12.86 41.10 13.87
C PHE A 725 -13.08 41.60 12.43
N SER A 726 -14.19 42.29 12.16
CA SER A 726 -14.59 42.69 10.79
C SER A 726 -13.60 43.63 10.11
N ALA A 727 -12.97 44.52 10.86
CA ALA A 727 -12.05 45.53 10.32
C ALA A 727 -10.74 44.94 9.76
N SER A 728 -10.33 43.75 10.22
CA SER A 728 -9.05 43.14 9.83
C SER A 728 -9.21 41.87 9.00
N PHE A 729 -10.28 41.10 9.24
CA PHE A 729 -10.45 39.75 8.68
C PHE A 729 -11.91 39.41 8.32
N GLY A 730 -12.70 40.41 7.92
CA GLY A 730 -14.14 40.26 7.64
C GLY A 730 -14.49 39.24 6.56
N ASP A 731 -13.60 39.02 5.60
CA ASP A 731 -13.81 38.10 4.46
C ASP A 731 -13.46 36.63 4.78
N ILE A 732 -12.95 36.36 5.99
CA ILE A 732 -12.57 35.00 6.41
C ILE A 732 -13.80 34.26 6.96
N PRO A 733 -14.20 33.10 6.39
CA PRO A 733 -15.26 32.25 6.92
C PRO A 733 -15.13 31.99 8.42
N PHE A 734 -16.25 31.96 9.14
CA PHE A 734 -16.36 31.75 10.60
C PHE A 734 -15.78 32.87 11.48
N MET A 735 -15.01 33.80 10.94
CA MET A 735 -14.27 34.81 11.72
C MET A 735 -15.24 35.77 12.43
N THR A 736 -16.09 36.45 11.66
CA THR A 736 -17.06 37.42 12.16
C THR A 736 -18.39 36.75 12.53
N GLU A 737 -18.92 35.92 11.64
CA GLU A 737 -20.22 35.27 11.81
C GLU A 737 -20.17 33.78 11.41
N PRO A 738 -21.17 32.96 11.77
CA PRO A 738 -21.21 31.57 11.37
C PRO A 738 -21.27 31.47 9.84
N TYR A 739 -20.35 30.71 9.25
CA TYR A 739 -20.35 30.53 7.79
C TYR A 739 -21.43 29.52 7.38
N ARG A 740 -22.34 29.95 6.52
CA ARG A 740 -23.44 29.16 5.98
C ARG A 740 -23.42 29.28 4.46
N PRO A 741 -22.66 28.45 3.73
CA PRO A 741 -22.65 28.54 2.28
C PRO A 741 -24.04 28.17 1.77
N GLY A 742 -24.63 29.05 0.96
CA GLY A 742 -25.93 28.79 0.34
C GLY A 742 -25.81 27.67 -0.69
N LEU A 743 -26.76 26.75 -0.68
CA LEU A 743 -26.91 25.76 -1.74
C LEU A 743 -27.29 26.48 -3.04
N GLN A 744 -26.56 26.26 -4.13
CA GLN A 744 -26.91 26.83 -5.43
C GLN A 744 -26.94 25.75 -6.52
N THR A 745 -27.65 26.03 -7.60
CA THR A 745 -27.64 25.18 -8.79
C THR A 745 -26.69 25.77 -9.83
N LYS A 746 -25.77 24.94 -10.33
CA LYS A 746 -24.83 25.30 -11.39
C LYS A 746 -25.03 24.37 -12.58
N GLY A 747 -25.20 24.92 -13.77
CA GLY A 747 -25.29 24.10 -14.99
C GLY A 747 -23.98 23.37 -15.27
N LYS A 748 -24.04 22.05 -15.45
CA LYS A 748 -22.92 21.20 -15.89
C LYS A 748 -22.95 21.10 -17.42
N TYR A 749 -21.83 21.39 -18.05
CA TYR A 749 -21.68 21.37 -19.50
C TYR A 749 -20.57 20.40 -19.92
N ARG A 750 -20.73 19.78 -21.08
CA ARG A 750 -19.65 19.12 -21.83
C ARG A 750 -18.94 20.18 -22.67
N GLY A 751 -17.64 20.03 -22.88
CA GLY A 751 -16.86 21.00 -23.65
C GLY A 751 -15.50 20.49 -24.08
N ASN A 752 -14.96 21.10 -25.13
CA ASN A 752 -13.59 20.87 -25.60
C ASN A 752 -12.71 22.03 -25.12
N TYR A 753 -11.47 21.71 -24.73
CA TYR A 753 -10.52 22.73 -24.30
C TYR A 753 -10.19 23.67 -25.48
N ASN A 754 -10.47 24.97 -25.32
CA ASN A 754 -10.20 25.97 -26.34
C ASN A 754 -8.98 26.80 -25.95
N ALA A 755 -7.86 26.51 -26.60
CA ALA A 755 -6.57 27.15 -26.31
C ALA A 755 -6.54 28.68 -26.51
N LYS A 756 -7.50 29.26 -27.24
CA LYS A 756 -7.62 30.74 -27.39
C LYS A 756 -8.32 31.41 -26.21
N LEU A 757 -9.23 30.71 -25.55
CA LEU A 757 -9.95 31.19 -24.37
C LEU A 757 -9.23 30.82 -23.07
N GLY A 758 -8.28 29.88 -23.12
CA GLY A 758 -7.62 29.32 -21.94
C GLY A 758 -8.54 28.47 -21.07
N ASP A 759 -9.74 28.14 -21.57
CA ASP A 759 -10.79 27.43 -20.83
C ASP A 759 -11.57 26.48 -21.77
N TYR A 760 -12.41 25.62 -21.21
CA TYR A 760 -13.29 24.73 -21.95
C TYR A 760 -14.47 25.49 -22.55
N GLU A 761 -14.68 25.32 -23.86
CA GLU A 761 -15.86 25.86 -24.55
C GLU A 761 -17.07 25.00 -24.18
N LYS A 762 -18.08 25.60 -23.53
CA LYS A 762 -19.30 24.89 -23.11
C LYS A 762 -20.15 24.57 -24.35
N THR A 763 -20.11 23.32 -24.82
CA THR A 763 -20.80 22.90 -26.05
C THR A 763 -22.17 22.30 -25.78
N ASP A 764 -22.31 21.45 -24.76
CA ASP A 764 -23.56 20.74 -24.48
C ASP A 764 -23.94 20.85 -23.01
N TYR A 765 -25.15 21.30 -22.72
CA TYR A 765 -25.69 21.24 -21.36
C TYR A 765 -26.04 19.78 -21.00
N LEU A 766 -25.56 19.32 -19.83
CA LEU A 766 -25.79 17.95 -19.36
C LEU A 766 -26.89 17.88 -18.31
N ALA A 767 -26.77 18.66 -17.23
CA ALA A 767 -27.72 18.73 -16.12
C ALA A 767 -27.39 19.91 -15.20
N ASP A 768 -28.32 20.34 -14.37
CA ASP A 768 -28.01 21.17 -13.20
C ASP A 768 -27.40 20.28 -12.13
N ILE A 769 -26.25 20.72 -11.60
CA ILE A 769 -25.64 20.11 -10.43
C ILE A 769 -25.84 21.04 -9.24
N LEU A 770 -25.99 20.42 -8.08
CA LEU A 770 -25.94 21.14 -6.82
C LEU A 770 -24.49 21.56 -6.56
N ASP A 771 -24.30 22.82 -6.21
CA ASP A 771 -23.00 23.45 -5.98
C ASP A 771 -23.04 24.21 -4.65
N ILE A 772 -21.89 24.26 -3.99
CA ILE A 772 -21.71 24.98 -2.72
C ILE A 772 -20.55 25.95 -2.96
N PRO A 773 -20.81 27.26 -3.09
CA PRO A 773 -19.78 28.23 -3.42
C PRO A 773 -18.87 28.48 -2.22
N PHE A 774 -17.69 27.86 -2.26
CA PHE A 774 -16.62 28.20 -1.32
C PHE A 774 -15.87 29.46 -1.78
N PRO A 775 -15.43 30.33 -0.85
CA PRO A 775 -14.67 31.53 -1.19
C PRO A 775 -13.29 31.19 -1.75
N LYS A 776 -12.68 32.11 -2.49
CA LYS A 776 -11.26 31.98 -2.87
C LYS A 776 -10.40 31.97 -1.62
N ARG A 777 -9.28 31.24 -1.66
CA ARG A 777 -8.33 31.09 -0.53
C ARG A 777 -7.83 32.47 -0.03
N PRO A 778 -8.24 32.93 1.16
CA PRO A 778 -7.76 34.14 1.80
C PRO A 778 -6.53 33.85 2.65
N ASP A 779 -5.86 34.91 3.08
CA ASP A 779 -4.72 34.82 3.98
C ASP A 779 -5.18 34.69 5.45
N VAL A 780 -5.43 33.46 5.90
CA VAL A 780 -5.97 33.17 7.26
C VAL A 780 -4.91 33.27 8.35
N PRO A 781 -5.16 33.99 9.48
CA PRO A 781 -4.28 33.95 10.65
C PRO A 781 -3.92 32.52 11.07
N TYR A 782 -2.67 32.29 11.44
CA TYR A 782 -2.15 30.94 11.67
C TYR A 782 -2.83 30.23 12.85
N THR A 783 -3.34 30.98 13.82
CA THR A 783 -4.04 30.48 15.01
C THR A 783 -5.54 30.25 14.79
N PHE A 784 -6.14 30.76 13.71
CA PHE A 784 -7.58 30.64 13.48
C PHE A 784 -7.92 29.36 12.71
N ILE A 785 -8.19 28.28 13.46
CA ILE A 785 -8.37 26.92 12.92
C ILE A 785 -9.59 26.81 12.00
N TYR A 786 -10.74 27.39 12.38
CA TYR A 786 -12.01 27.22 11.66
C TYR A 786 -12.02 27.79 10.23
N GLY A 787 -11.17 28.77 9.94
CA GLY A 787 -11.10 29.37 8.61
C GLY A 787 -10.34 28.50 7.61
N LYS A 788 -9.35 27.70 8.03
CA LYS A 788 -8.23 27.31 7.18
C LYS A 788 -8.53 26.41 5.96
N ASP A 789 -9.58 25.60 6.00
CA ASP A 789 -9.83 24.55 4.99
C ASP A 789 -11.16 24.73 4.22
N ILE A 790 -11.74 25.94 4.22
CA ILE A 790 -13.09 26.20 3.67
C ILE A 790 -13.01 27.17 2.48
N TYR A 791 -12.34 26.73 1.40
CA TYR A 791 -12.01 27.55 0.22
C TYR A 791 -12.02 26.78 -1.12
N MET A 792 -12.26 27.47 -2.22
CA MET A 792 -12.24 26.94 -3.59
C MET A 792 -10.80 26.69 -4.11
N ARG A 793 -10.59 25.58 -4.82
CA ARG A 793 -9.31 25.15 -5.40
C ARG A 793 -9.02 25.85 -6.74
N GLU A 794 -7.76 26.22 -7.01
CA GLU A 794 -7.34 26.67 -8.35
C GLU A 794 -6.52 25.63 -9.16
N GLU A 795 -5.93 24.55 -8.59
CA GLU A 795 -5.21 23.53 -9.40
C GLU A 795 -5.26 22.07 -8.87
N LYS A 796 -5.12 21.11 -9.80
CA LYS A 796 -5.21 19.65 -9.59
C LYS A 796 -4.04 19.13 -8.74
N GLY A 797 -4.33 18.52 -7.60
CA GLY A 797 -3.31 17.76 -6.87
C GLY A 797 -3.61 17.40 -5.42
N ALA A 798 -4.68 17.91 -4.82
CA ALA A 798 -5.03 17.51 -3.46
C ALA A 798 -6.50 17.76 -3.11
N TRP A 799 -6.98 16.93 -2.18
CA TRP A 799 -8.23 17.04 -1.40
C TRP A 799 -8.19 18.41 -0.66
N TYR A 800 -9.22 19.26 -0.52
CA TYR A 800 -10.48 19.08 0.24
C TYR A 800 -11.72 19.80 -0.36
N ILE A 801 -12.88 19.25 0.02
CA ILE A 801 -14.30 19.52 -0.28
C ILE A 801 -14.58 20.13 -1.66
N ASP A 802 -14.70 19.26 -2.66
CA ASP A 802 -15.53 19.53 -3.84
C ASP A 802 -17.01 19.51 -3.41
N GLY A 803 -17.89 20.28 -4.07
CA GLY A 803 -19.33 20.18 -3.87
C GLY A 803 -19.85 18.75 -4.11
N SER A 804 -19.12 17.94 -4.88
CA SER A 804 -19.40 16.50 -5.06
C SER A 804 -19.01 15.61 -3.87
N ASP A 805 -18.17 16.08 -2.95
CA ASP A 805 -17.74 15.32 -1.75
C ASP A 805 -18.82 15.37 -0.64
N VAL A 806 -19.82 16.23 -0.78
CA VAL A 806 -21.00 16.30 0.11
C VAL A 806 -22.11 15.44 -0.50
N THR A 807 -22.12 14.15 -0.17
CA THR A 807 -23.26 13.28 -0.48
C THR A 807 -24.42 13.59 0.47
N PHE A 808 -25.52 14.10 -0.08
CA PHE A 808 -26.81 14.21 0.62
C PHE A 808 -27.57 12.89 0.58
#